data_AF-A0A7Y7AA69-F1
#
_entry.id   AF-A0A7Y7AA69-F1
#
_cell.length_a   1.000
_cell.length_b   1.000
_cell.length_c   1.000
_cell.angle_alpha   90.00
_cell.angle_beta   90.00
_cell.angle_gamma   90.00
#
_symmetry.space_group_name_H-M   'P 1'
#
loop_
_entity.id
_entity.type
_entity.pdbx_description
1 polymer ?
#
loop_
_entity_poly.entity_id
_entity_poly.type
_entity_poly.pdbx_seq_one_letter_code
_entity_poly.pdbx_strand_id
1 'polypeptide(L)'
;MKNILIFIISLVSYVGNAQNSDTLYLPPDELSDTILGGLTPSNFPTGLLHDRLLQEDTIVGYITDYESNPNTSKNADLLYGVLMELDRMSTTPNLFDVQEIYEGVSAEVGKHQFESEQTVIPLGVIDYDYHDLDVDQGMSSQQLYFNGVVLTDMGSASAQLYSKKNVQMIAPMYDGVDLENLSFIFKPEWTFVDDQNKQVNSIKIQQNSQWINVPFNEPFAVALNDTLSIQTYNVKVTYVNQQEFIHTIIIQTPYLKLRSSEELPEAFCNSSIWKNNIFEDNDGNKLGWCLIQSCKSQQLDDDGEMFHNPMILLTGYRPPIFGQSFKKTWKIYNNYHDEFLNTLRKNHFDIFLVRFNIHAQPKKHGMQESADLLIKFLDWVNENKEDSYAENVMHASSMGADIGRLALMKMEHEHMTGTRAHHHTRLFNAYDGNFFGANIPLAYQYMIKTSAIYPNFTALTATGVVRMGFNLFLNSFIRQKTVKELLMYHAYTDGLSATNFGSPIMNKNVTPTHHQLRQDYLDALASYDSGDHFIPLPYSTRNIAVSLGKISGTNDELTEPKFNASDDPWRNLWYPAYRYYLSPAKYNASDYEKLYRNWGVRYAFYTIPFGITHAIDVKGMQEIDNASGSYMANEGNVLEIADNLYWPLLYNGTRTYTHKAVLSAFAINKALWPTNGTHTLDMHDLELMYDDEEGDPQSDHYGYPNIGRPTDHFEVTPFEAIYIDNTPNHHINLKNDNATDRAILTSFMVNEYRPSILNLQNDHLGEQARSTYTYKSKRIAKEAIHTGFDVTYTTDKGYYVVEPNADLILEAGNYIELRPGTYTELGAAALIHIYYEECNELDALSENKRPITEIQSQMVHERREGETNKTSAISESVKLFPNPSSDGKFKVKSFGEDVIESIAIYDFQGSLIQCQDKIEMKSYYHDIPLDKGVYLVIAKVDGVSVSLRLVVL
;
A
#
# COMPACT_ATOMS: atom_id res chain seq x y z
N MET A 1 60.65 8.75 -3.69
CA MET A 1 59.39 8.02 -3.41
C MET A 1 59.06 7.95 -1.91
N LYS A 2 59.85 7.33 -1.03
CA LYS A 2 59.52 7.22 0.41
C LYS A 2 59.29 8.57 1.13
N ASN A 3 60.10 9.59 0.82
CA ASN A 3 59.95 10.94 1.40
C ASN A 3 58.77 11.74 0.80
N ILE A 4 58.37 11.45 -0.44
CA ILE A 4 57.18 12.06 -1.08
C ILE A 4 55.91 11.45 -0.49
N LEU A 5 55.91 10.12 -0.26
CA LEU A 5 54.82 9.43 0.42
C LEU A 5 54.64 9.93 1.86
N ILE A 6 55.74 10.13 2.60
CA ILE A 6 55.70 10.72 3.95
C ILE A 6 55.21 12.16 3.90
N PHE A 7 55.63 12.98 2.92
CA PHE A 7 55.17 14.35 2.76
C PHE A 7 53.67 14.44 2.43
N ILE A 8 53.16 13.57 1.55
CA ILE A 8 51.73 13.45 1.22
C ILE A 8 50.93 12.98 2.45
N ILE A 9 51.40 11.98 3.18
CA ILE A 9 50.76 11.51 4.42
C ILE A 9 50.76 12.63 5.49
N SER A 10 51.83 13.42 5.55
CA SER A 10 51.92 14.58 6.45
C SER A 10 50.94 15.68 6.07
N LEU A 11 50.79 15.96 4.76
CA LEU A 11 49.82 16.92 4.25
C LEU A 11 48.37 16.47 4.50
N VAL A 12 48.05 15.21 4.25
CA VAL A 12 46.74 14.61 4.54
C VAL A 12 46.43 14.69 6.05
N SER A 13 47.43 14.42 6.90
CA SER A 13 47.29 14.51 8.36
C SER A 13 47.19 15.95 8.87
N TYR A 14 47.83 16.90 8.18
CA TYR A 14 47.81 18.33 8.53
C TYR A 14 46.51 18.99 8.07
N VAL A 15 46.02 18.68 6.86
CA VAL A 15 44.73 19.14 6.33
C VAL A 15 43.58 18.55 7.15
N GLY A 16 43.63 17.26 7.50
CA GLY A 16 42.63 16.63 8.37
C GLY A 16 42.58 17.20 9.79
N ASN A 17 43.69 17.71 10.32
CA ASN A 17 43.71 18.41 11.62
C ASN A 17 43.35 19.89 11.52
N ALA A 18 43.74 20.59 10.44
CA ALA A 18 43.43 22.01 10.23
C ALA A 18 41.96 22.25 9.88
N GLN A 19 41.30 21.29 9.21
CA GLN A 19 39.86 21.36 8.88
C GLN A 19 38.93 21.18 10.09
N ASN A 20 39.43 20.64 11.20
CA ASN A 20 38.64 20.50 12.44
C ASN A 20 38.56 21.79 13.27
N SER A 21 39.28 22.86 12.92
CA SER A 21 39.46 23.99 13.84
C SER A 21 39.03 25.40 13.38
N ASP A 22 38.83 25.76 12.10
CA ASP A 22 38.23 27.07 11.72
C ASP A 22 38.12 27.39 10.20
N THR A 23 38.17 26.41 9.27
CA THR A 23 38.14 26.75 7.83
C THR A 23 36.73 26.79 7.25
N LEU A 24 36.33 27.94 6.67
CA LEU A 24 35.17 28.06 5.79
C LEU A 24 35.25 26.98 4.70
N TYR A 25 34.24 26.11 4.63
CA TYR A 25 34.06 25.25 3.46
C TYR A 25 33.61 26.12 2.28
N LEU A 26 34.33 26.01 1.17
CA LEU A 26 33.90 26.53 -0.13
C LEU A 26 33.35 25.34 -0.94
N PRO A 27 32.07 25.37 -1.36
CA PRO A 27 31.52 24.43 -2.34
C PRO A 27 32.43 24.27 -3.56
N PRO A 28 32.47 23.09 -4.22
CA PRO A 28 33.24 22.88 -5.44
C PRO A 28 33.01 23.95 -6.50
N ASP A 29 31.76 24.42 -6.66
CA ASP A 29 31.43 25.46 -7.62
C ASP A 29 32.03 26.81 -7.22
N GLU A 30 31.97 27.19 -5.94
CA GLU A 30 32.60 28.41 -5.42
C GLU A 30 34.14 28.33 -5.45
N LEU A 31 34.70 27.14 -5.20
CA LEU A 31 36.13 26.88 -5.34
C LEU A 31 36.55 26.97 -6.80
N SER A 32 35.74 26.42 -7.72
CA SER A 32 35.95 26.51 -9.16
C SER A 32 35.89 27.96 -9.60
N ASP A 33 34.89 28.72 -9.14
CA ASP A 33 34.75 30.14 -9.43
C ASP A 33 35.93 30.94 -8.87
N THR A 34 36.48 30.52 -7.73
CA THR A 34 37.68 31.14 -7.15
C THR A 34 38.92 30.84 -7.99
N ILE A 35 39.14 29.58 -8.37
CA ILE A 35 40.32 29.14 -9.12
C ILE A 35 40.28 29.68 -10.56
N LEU A 36 39.13 29.59 -11.21
CA LEU A 36 38.96 29.85 -12.64
C LEU A 36 38.33 31.22 -12.92
N GLY A 37 37.99 32.00 -11.89
CA GLY A 37 37.40 33.32 -12.03
C GLY A 37 38.31 34.38 -12.67
N GLY A 38 39.61 34.09 -12.83
CA GLY A 38 40.53 34.92 -13.59
C GLY A 38 40.55 34.65 -15.09
N LEU A 39 39.82 33.64 -15.58
CA LEU A 39 39.70 33.33 -17.00
C LEU A 39 38.71 34.28 -17.68
N THR A 40 38.97 34.61 -18.94
CA THR A 40 38.17 35.55 -19.72
C THR A 40 36.99 34.82 -20.38
N PRO A 41 35.73 35.14 -20.07
CA PRO A 41 34.58 34.41 -20.62
C PRO A 41 34.49 34.40 -22.15
N SER A 42 35.05 35.41 -22.83
CA SER A 42 35.10 35.45 -24.30
C SER A 42 35.95 34.34 -24.93
N ASN A 43 36.84 33.70 -24.15
CA ASN A 43 37.69 32.61 -24.62
C ASN A 43 36.97 31.25 -24.61
N PHE A 44 35.86 31.13 -23.87
CA PHE A 44 34.99 29.94 -23.81
C PHE A 44 33.52 30.36 -23.96
N PRO A 45 33.10 30.83 -25.14
CA PRO A 45 31.79 31.46 -25.34
C PRO A 45 30.57 30.57 -25.08
N THR A 46 30.74 29.26 -24.87
CA THR A 46 29.65 28.36 -24.44
C THR A 46 29.21 28.63 -23.00
N GLY A 47 30.05 29.30 -22.19
CA GLY A 47 29.81 29.45 -20.75
C GLY A 47 29.97 28.15 -19.95
N LEU A 48 30.32 27.05 -20.61
CA LEU A 48 30.58 25.72 -20.04
C LEU A 48 32.07 25.39 -20.18
N LEU A 49 32.75 25.14 -19.07
CA LEU A 49 34.18 24.82 -19.03
C LEU A 49 34.40 23.51 -18.25
N HIS A 50 34.95 22.49 -18.92
CA HIS A 50 35.15 21.14 -18.37
C HIS A 50 36.04 21.13 -17.12
N ASP A 51 37.08 21.97 -17.09
CA ASP A 51 38.00 22.10 -15.95
C ASP A 51 37.33 22.60 -14.67
N ARG A 52 36.13 23.20 -14.76
CA ARG A 52 35.34 23.59 -13.59
C ARG A 52 34.81 22.41 -12.78
N LEU A 53 34.80 21.22 -13.34
CA LEU A 53 34.55 20.00 -12.56
C LEU A 53 35.60 19.79 -11.46
N LEU A 54 36.73 20.52 -11.53
CA LEU A 54 37.87 20.44 -10.61
C LEU A 54 38.41 19.02 -10.44
N GLN A 55 38.17 18.15 -11.43
CA GLN A 55 38.32 16.70 -11.41
C GLN A 55 38.50 16.19 -9.98
N GLU A 56 37.38 16.09 -9.23
CA GLU A 56 37.35 15.14 -8.11
C GLU A 56 37.92 13.83 -8.64
N ASP A 57 38.90 13.18 -7.99
CA ASP A 57 39.57 11.91 -8.39
C ASP A 57 38.54 10.79 -8.66
N THR A 58 37.81 10.94 -9.75
CA THR A 58 36.77 10.08 -10.29
C THR A 58 37.48 9.40 -11.42
N ILE A 59 37.62 8.09 -11.31
CA ILE A 59 38.44 7.32 -12.24
C ILE A 59 37.93 7.44 -13.69
N VAL A 60 36.69 7.91 -13.94
CA VAL A 60 36.26 8.55 -15.20
C VAL A 60 35.03 9.45 -14.92
N GLY A 61 35.01 10.73 -15.31
CA GLY A 61 33.77 11.55 -15.34
C GLY A 61 32.80 11.02 -16.40
N TYR A 62 31.49 11.23 -16.28
CA TYR A 62 30.49 10.72 -17.24
C TYR A 62 30.76 11.21 -18.66
N ILE A 63 31.12 12.49 -18.83
CA ILE A 63 31.52 13.06 -20.13
C ILE A 63 32.85 12.45 -20.59
N THR A 64 33.83 12.25 -19.70
CA THR A 64 35.09 11.58 -20.06
C THR A 64 34.89 10.11 -20.45
N ASP A 65 33.96 9.39 -19.82
CA ASP A 65 33.60 7.99 -20.15
C ASP A 65 32.85 7.94 -21.48
N TYR A 66 31.93 8.89 -21.67
CA TYR A 66 31.25 9.10 -22.94
C TYR A 66 32.24 9.35 -24.10
N GLU A 67 33.26 10.19 -23.90
CA GLU A 67 34.27 10.51 -24.91
C GLU A 67 35.24 9.36 -25.17
N SER A 68 35.71 8.68 -24.12
CA SER A 68 36.69 7.61 -24.23
C SER A 68 36.10 6.32 -24.79
N ASN A 69 34.79 6.10 -24.62
CA ASN A 69 34.08 4.96 -25.19
C ASN A 69 32.72 5.39 -25.76
N PRO A 70 32.67 5.76 -27.06
CA PRO A 70 31.41 6.14 -27.72
C PRO A 70 30.35 5.02 -27.71
N ASN A 71 30.79 3.75 -27.58
CA ASN A 71 29.93 2.57 -27.47
C ASN A 71 29.42 2.32 -26.05
N THR A 72 29.76 3.17 -25.07
CA THR A 72 29.19 3.09 -23.72
C THR A 72 27.67 3.15 -23.80
N SER A 73 27.05 2.19 -23.12
CA SER A 73 25.60 2.01 -23.08
C SER A 73 24.91 3.26 -22.55
N LYS A 74 23.93 3.79 -23.29
CA LYS A 74 23.19 4.99 -22.87
C LYS A 74 21.99 4.60 -22.01
N ASN A 75 22.00 4.96 -20.73
CA ASN A 75 20.95 4.68 -19.75
C ASN A 75 20.60 5.96 -18.95
N ALA A 76 19.67 5.85 -18.00
CA ALA A 76 19.24 6.98 -17.18
C ALA A 76 20.38 7.53 -16.31
N ASP A 77 21.20 6.65 -15.75
CA ASP A 77 22.36 7.04 -14.96
C ASP A 77 23.34 7.92 -15.73
N LEU A 78 23.70 7.55 -16.96
CA LEU A 78 24.58 8.34 -17.81
C LEU A 78 23.95 9.69 -18.17
N LEU A 79 22.67 9.70 -18.52
CA LEU A 79 21.96 10.94 -18.89
C LEU A 79 21.98 11.95 -17.74
N TYR A 80 21.59 11.53 -16.53
CA TYR A 80 21.57 12.41 -15.37
C TYR A 80 22.97 12.76 -14.89
N GLY A 81 23.94 11.84 -15.02
CA GLY A 81 25.35 12.11 -14.76
C GLY A 81 25.89 13.23 -15.65
N VAL A 82 25.64 13.17 -16.96
CA VAL A 82 26.04 14.21 -17.92
C VAL A 82 25.35 15.55 -17.62
N LEU A 83 24.05 15.57 -17.32
CA LEU A 83 23.36 16.81 -16.94
C LEU A 83 23.96 17.47 -15.69
N MET A 84 24.30 16.67 -14.68
CA MET A 84 24.93 17.17 -13.45
C MET A 84 26.34 17.70 -13.72
N GLU A 85 27.11 17.06 -14.60
CA GLU A 85 28.43 17.56 -15.00
C GLU A 85 28.32 18.86 -15.81
N LEU A 86 27.39 18.95 -16.76
CA LEU A 86 27.15 20.18 -17.52
C LEU A 86 26.74 21.35 -16.61
N ASP A 87 25.91 21.09 -15.59
CA ASP A 87 25.54 22.09 -14.58
C ASP A 87 26.77 22.60 -13.82
N ARG A 88 27.67 21.70 -13.37
CA ARG A 88 28.92 22.06 -12.69
C ARG A 88 29.95 22.74 -13.59
N MET A 89 29.91 22.48 -14.89
CA MET A 89 30.71 23.20 -15.88
C MET A 89 30.24 24.65 -16.11
N SER A 90 29.01 24.97 -15.72
CA SER A 90 28.34 26.20 -16.11
C SER A 90 28.75 27.42 -15.28
N THR A 91 29.12 28.49 -15.98
CA THR A 91 29.25 29.86 -15.42
C THR A 91 27.95 30.50 -15.02
N THR A 92 26.83 29.94 -15.46
CA THR A 92 25.51 30.28 -14.95
C THR A 92 25.14 29.32 -13.83
N PRO A 93 24.92 29.80 -12.60
CA PRO A 93 24.47 28.97 -11.50
C PRO A 93 23.14 28.27 -11.84
N ASN A 94 23.02 26.99 -11.48
CA ASN A 94 21.82 26.18 -11.68
C ASN A 94 21.34 26.17 -13.15
N LEU A 95 22.23 25.83 -14.08
CA LEU A 95 21.86 25.60 -15.47
C LEU A 95 20.77 24.52 -15.57
N PHE A 96 20.86 23.48 -14.74
CA PHE A 96 19.84 22.44 -14.61
C PHE A 96 19.52 22.14 -13.15
N ASP A 97 18.24 22.17 -12.78
CA ASP A 97 17.79 21.45 -11.59
C ASP A 97 17.51 19.98 -11.97
N VAL A 98 18.57 19.17 -11.93
CA VAL A 98 18.53 17.75 -12.31
C VAL A 98 17.50 16.96 -11.48
N GLN A 99 17.32 17.35 -10.22
CA GLN A 99 16.35 16.75 -9.32
C GLN A 99 14.92 17.12 -9.72
N GLU A 100 14.66 18.38 -10.08
CA GLU A 100 13.35 18.81 -10.60
C GLU A 100 13.02 18.14 -11.94
N ILE A 101 14.00 18.02 -12.85
CA ILE A 101 13.85 17.30 -14.12
C ILE A 101 13.44 15.85 -13.84
N TYR A 102 14.16 15.15 -12.95
CA TYR A 102 13.82 13.78 -12.58
C TYR A 102 12.42 13.68 -11.96
N GLU A 103 12.05 14.57 -11.04
CA GLU A 103 10.73 14.60 -10.43
C GLU A 103 9.61 14.77 -11.46
N GLY A 104 9.80 15.66 -12.45
CA GLY A 104 8.85 15.85 -13.55
C GLY A 104 8.71 14.61 -14.45
N VAL A 105 9.84 13.98 -14.79
CA VAL A 105 9.87 12.72 -15.55
C VAL A 105 9.18 11.59 -14.79
N SER A 106 9.51 11.41 -13.50
CA SER A 106 8.90 10.40 -12.64
C SER A 106 7.39 10.63 -12.46
N ALA A 107 6.94 11.88 -12.42
CA ALA A 107 5.51 12.22 -12.35
C ALA A 107 4.78 11.82 -13.64
N GLU A 108 5.39 12.05 -14.81
CA GLU A 108 4.82 11.62 -16.08
C GLU A 108 4.72 10.09 -16.18
N VAL A 109 5.75 9.36 -15.74
CA VAL A 109 5.71 7.89 -15.66
C VAL A 109 4.57 7.43 -14.75
N GLY A 110 4.46 8.03 -13.56
CA GLY A 110 3.38 7.75 -12.62
C GLY A 110 1.98 8.04 -13.19
N LYS A 111 1.85 9.10 -13.99
CA LYS A 111 0.60 9.44 -14.68
C LYS A 111 0.18 8.35 -15.66
N HIS A 112 1.07 7.89 -16.53
CA HIS A 112 0.73 6.82 -17.49
C HIS A 112 0.44 5.48 -16.81
N GLN A 113 1.21 5.12 -15.77
CA GLN A 113 0.95 3.92 -14.97
C GLN A 113 -0.44 3.97 -14.30
N PHE A 114 -0.86 5.15 -13.84
CA PHE A 114 -2.18 5.34 -13.27
C PHE A 114 -3.27 5.33 -14.34
N GLU A 115 -3.22 6.21 -15.33
CA GLU A 115 -4.34 6.45 -16.27
C GLU A 115 -4.52 5.31 -17.28
N SER A 116 -3.43 4.70 -17.75
CA SER A 116 -3.46 3.74 -18.85
C SER A 116 -3.01 2.34 -18.47
N GLU A 117 -2.55 2.13 -17.22
CA GLU A 117 -1.85 0.90 -16.79
C GLU A 117 -0.68 0.52 -17.71
N GLN A 118 -0.15 1.49 -18.47
CA GLN A 118 1.03 1.33 -19.30
C GLN A 118 2.23 1.87 -18.56
N THR A 119 3.35 1.18 -18.69
CA THR A 119 4.61 1.77 -18.26
C THR A 119 5.30 2.38 -19.47
N VAL A 120 5.66 3.64 -19.30
CA VAL A 120 6.33 4.44 -20.30
C VAL A 120 7.77 4.69 -19.88
N ILE A 121 8.68 4.69 -20.84
CA ILE A 121 10.07 5.08 -20.68
C ILE A 121 10.29 6.40 -21.41
N PRO A 122 10.40 7.51 -20.66
CA PRO A 122 10.76 8.82 -21.20
C PRO A 122 12.13 8.79 -21.86
N LEU A 123 12.25 9.39 -23.04
CA LEU A 123 13.52 9.58 -23.75
C LEU A 123 13.95 11.04 -23.63
N GLY A 124 15.21 11.27 -23.24
CA GLY A 124 15.81 12.60 -23.17
C GLY A 124 16.95 12.74 -24.17
N VAL A 125 17.10 13.94 -24.72
CA VAL A 125 18.14 14.30 -25.70
C VAL A 125 19.03 15.39 -25.11
N ILE A 126 20.34 15.18 -25.15
CA ILE A 126 21.36 16.17 -24.77
C ILE A 126 22.20 16.47 -26.02
N ASP A 127 22.38 17.74 -26.36
CA ASP A 127 23.40 18.18 -27.34
C ASP A 127 23.93 19.56 -26.93
N TYR A 128 25.07 19.57 -26.24
CA TYR A 128 25.73 20.76 -25.73
C TYR A 128 27.17 20.85 -26.18
N ASP A 129 27.56 22.04 -26.62
CA ASP A 129 28.94 22.40 -26.80
C ASP A 129 29.55 22.91 -25.49
N TYR A 130 30.79 22.51 -25.21
CA TYR A 130 31.54 22.96 -24.05
C TYR A 130 33.01 23.21 -24.42
N HIS A 131 33.77 23.86 -23.55
CA HIS A 131 35.20 24.09 -23.75
C HIS A 131 36.04 23.31 -22.75
N ASP A 132 37.20 22.85 -23.21
CA ASP A 132 38.23 22.18 -22.41
C ASP A 132 39.51 23.02 -22.47
N LEU A 133 40.16 23.26 -21.33
CA LEU A 133 41.33 24.11 -21.20
C LEU A 133 42.60 23.27 -21.05
N ASP A 134 43.54 23.41 -21.98
CA ASP A 134 44.86 22.79 -21.84
C ASP A 134 45.76 23.63 -20.90
N VAL A 135 45.60 23.42 -19.58
CA VAL A 135 46.33 24.17 -18.56
C VAL A 135 47.84 24.00 -18.71
N ASP A 136 48.33 22.80 -19.03
CA ASP A 136 49.76 22.51 -19.18
C ASP A 136 50.36 23.26 -20.37
N GLN A 137 49.66 23.24 -21.51
CA GLN A 137 50.04 24.02 -22.68
C GLN A 137 49.99 25.51 -22.37
N GLY A 138 48.93 26.01 -21.72
CA GLY A 138 48.78 27.43 -21.39
C GLY A 138 49.85 27.95 -20.42
N MET A 139 50.25 27.14 -19.44
CA MET A 139 51.33 27.47 -18.51
C MET A 139 52.70 27.41 -19.20
N SER A 140 52.94 26.42 -20.06
CA SER A 140 54.22 26.29 -20.79
C SER A 140 54.40 27.36 -21.89
N SER A 141 53.30 27.83 -22.49
CA SER A 141 53.28 28.90 -23.50
C SER A 141 53.21 30.31 -22.91
N GLN A 142 53.13 30.44 -21.58
CA GLN A 142 52.94 31.71 -20.85
C GLN A 142 51.65 32.46 -21.21
N GLN A 143 50.63 31.74 -21.69
CA GLN A 143 49.30 32.27 -21.96
C GLN A 143 48.37 32.19 -20.73
N LEU A 144 48.72 31.36 -19.75
CA LEU A 144 48.09 31.30 -18.43
C LEU A 144 49.09 31.68 -17.34
N TYR A 145 48.57 32.28 -16.26
CA TYR A 145 49.32 32.55 -15.05
C TYR A 145 48.53 32.09 -13.83
N PHE A 146 49.14 31.24 -13.01
CA PHE A 146 48.59 30.80 -11.74
C PHE A 146 49.32 31.51 -10.59
N ASN A 147 48.60 32.32 -9.81
CA ASN A 147 49.20 33.11 -8.73
C ASN A 147 49.24 32.37 -7.37
N GLY A 148 48.90 31.08 -7.37
CA GLY A 148 48.76 30.24 -6.18
C GLY A 148 47.30 30.05 -5.70
N VAL A 149 46.35 30.84 -6.23
CA VAL A 149 44.92 30.72 -5.90
C VAL A 149 44.05 30.82 -7.16
N VAL A 150 44.36 31.78 -8.04
CA VAL A 150 43.57 32.10 -9.24
C VAL A 150 44.42 31.83 -10.49
N LEU A 151 43.80 31.17 -11.47
CA LEU A 151 44.27 30.99 -12.83
C LEU A 151 43.75 32.14 -13.70
N THR A 152 44.64 32.85 -14.37
CA THR A 152 44.32 34.06 -15.15
C THR A 152 44.83 33.95 -16.58
N ASP A 153 44.03 34.43 -17.54
CA ASP A 153 44.47 34.58 -18.93
C ASP A 153 45.48 35.73 -19.07
N MET A 154 46.61 35.45 -19.70
CA MET A 154 47.65 36.44 -19.98
C MET A 154 47.57 36.88 -21.44
N GLY A 155 46.79 37.93 -21.69
CA GLY A 155 46.61 38.52 -23.02
C GLY A 155 45.47 37.90 -23.83
N SER A 156 45.46 38.11 -25.15
CA SER A 156 44.52 37.45 -26.06
C SER A 156 44.93 35.99 -26.23
N ALA A 157 44.43 35.13 -25.35
CA ALA A 157 44.64 33.68 -25.41
C ALA A 157 44.33 33.17 -26.83
N SER A 158 45.23 32.35 -27.40
CA SER A 158 45.00 31.79 -28.73
C SER A 158 43.88 30.75 -28.67
N ALA A 159 43.07 30.67 -29.73
CA ALA A 159 42.04 29.62 -29.91
C ALA A 159 42.56 28.16 -29.85
N GLN A 160 43.87 27.96 -29.71
CA GLN A 160 44.49 26.65 -29.46
C GLN A 160 44.44 26.21 -28.00
N LEU A 161 44.23 27.14 -27.05
CA LEU A 161 44.25 26.84 -25.61
C LEU A 161 42.90 26.33 -25.09
N TYR A 162 41.82 26.86 -25.66
CA TYR A 162 40.44 26.47 -25.36
C TYR A 162 39.90 25.64 -26.51
N SER A 163 39.76 24.33 -26.32
CA SER A 163 39.25 23.44 -27.35
C SER A 163 37.74 23.26 -27.19
N LYS A 164 36.98 23.56 -28.26
CA LYS A 164 35.54 23.32 -28.27
C LYS A 164 35.26 21.84 -28.47
N LYS A 165 34.49 21.25 -27.57
CA LYS A 165 34.01 19.87 -27.58
C LYS A 165 32.47 19.84 -27.58
N ASN A 166 31.91 18.67 -27.80
CA ASN A 166 30.46 18.47 -27.87
C ASN A 166 30.08 17.15 -27.19
N VAL A 167 29.05 17.18 -26.37
CA VAL A 167 28.37 15.99 -25.86
C VAL A 167 27.00 15.89 -26.51
N GLN A 168 26.75 14.79 -27.22
CA GLN A 168 25.50 14.53 -27.93
C GLN A 168 25.00 13.13 -27.57
N MET A 169 23.79 13.01 -27.01
CA MET A 169 23.24 11.70 -26.65
C MET A 169 21.71 11.67 -26.63
N ILE A 170 21.16 10.48 -26.81
CA ILE A 170 19.78 10.14 -26.45
C ILE A 170 19.82 8.96 -25.47
N ALA A 171 19.06 9.04 -24.39
CA ALA A 171 18.97 7.98 -23.39
C ALA A 171 17.59 7.95 -22.75
N PRO A 172 17.20 6.83 -22.12
CA PRO A 172 16.06 6.82 -21.23
C PRO A 172 16.32 7.75 -20.05
N MET A 173 15.29 8.45 -19.58
CA MET A 173 15.34 9.26 -18.36
C MET A 173 14.75 8.53 -17.15
N TYR A 174 14.32 7.29 -17.33
CA TYR A 174 13.80 6.43 -16.28
C TYR A 174 14.14 4.99 -16.61
N ASP A 175 14.58 4.20 -15.64
CA ASP A 175 14.86 2.77 -15.78
C ASP A 175 14.46 2.01 -14.51
N GLY A 176 14.56 0.67 -14.54
CA GLY A 176 14.23 -0.18 -13.40
C GLY A 176 12.73 -0.44 -13.22
N VAL A 177 12.05 -0.85 -14.28
CA VAL A 177 10.59 -0.99 -14.33
C VAL A 177 10.12 -2.45 -14.34
N ASP A 178 9.02 -2.74 -13.64
CA ASP A 178 8.26 -4.00 -13.72
C ASP A 178 7.16 -3.89 -14.80
N LEU A 179 7.31 -4.56 -15.95
CA LEU A 179 6.61 -4.19 -17.19
C LEU A 179 5.77 -5.28 -17.84
N GLU A 180 4.44 -5.23 -17.81
CA GLU A 180 3.63 -6.10 -18.71
C GLU A 180 3.80 -5.69 -20.18
N ASN A 181 3.87 -4.39 -20.44
CA ASN A 181 4.11 -3.78 -21.75
C ASN A 181 5.12 -2.64 -21.59
N LEU A 182 5.96 -2.43 -22.59
CA LEU A 182 6.93 -1.33 -22.64
C LEU A 182 6.54 -0.35 -23.75
N SER A 183 6.40 0.92 -23.40
CA SER A 183 6.24 2.00 -24.36
C SER A 183 7.33 3.05 -24.18
N PHE A 184 7.77 3.69 -25.26
CA PHE A 184 8.57 4.91 -25.19
C PHE A 184 7.70 6.15 -25.27
N ILE A 185 8.10 7.22 -24.61
CA ILE A 185 7.50 8.54 -24.79
C ILE A 185 8.62 9.56 -24.94
N PHE A 186 8.43 10.51 -25.85
CA PHE A 186 9.31 11.66 -25.98
C PHE A 186 8.49 12.93 -25.93
N LYS A 187 8.96 13.92 -25.19
CA LYS A 187 8.40 15.25 -25.17
C LYS A 187 9.47 16.27 -25.57
N PRO A 188 9.15 17.28 -26.39
CA PRO A 188 10.12 18.28 -26.84
C PRO A 188 10.87 18.97 -25.70
N GLU A 189 10.23 19.20 -24.54
CA GLU A 189 10.84 19.80 -23.35
C GLU A 189 11.94 18.94 -22.69
N TRP A 190 12.06 17.66 -23.04
CA TRP A 190 13.17 16.79 -22.63
C TRP A 190 14.37 16.85 -23.59
N THR A 191 14.47 17.96 -24.32
CA THR A 191 15.60 18.29 -25.20
C THR A 191 16.44 19.36 -24.52
N PHE A 192 17.65 18.99 -24.12
CA PHE A 192 18.62 19.88 -23.50
C PHE A 192 19.65 20.25 -24.57
N VAL A 193 19.54 21.46 -25.12
CA VAL A 193 20.42 21.96 -26.21
C VAL A 193 20.84 23.41 -26.00
N ASP A 194 22.02 23.76 -26.50
CA ASP A 194 22.59 25.12 -26.47
C ASP A 194 22.18 26.00 -27.66
N ASP A 195 21.72 25.40 -28.76
CA ASP A 195 21.32 26.09 -29.99
C ASP A 195 19.84 25.84 -30.31
N GLN A 196 19.08 26.92 -30.51
CA GLN A 196 17.67 26.88 -30.92
C GLN A 196 17.45 26.19 -32.27
N ASN A 197 18.48 26.07 -33.12
CA ASN A 197 18.41 25.33 -34.38
C ASN A 197 18.56 23.80 -34.20
N LYS A 198 18.95 23.34 -33.00
CA LYS A 198 19.03 21.91 -32.62
C LYS A 198 17.72 21.40 -32.00
N GLN A 199 16.57 21.97 -32.38
CA GLN A 199 15.28 21.39 -32.00
C GLN A 199 15.08 20.03 -32.67
N VAL A 200 14.63 19.04 -31.90
CA VAL A 200 14.39 17.68 -32.39
C VAL A 200 13.16 17.68 -33.31
N ASN A 201 13.35 17.24 -34.55
CA ASN A 201 12.29 17.12 -35.56
C ASN A 201 11.65 15.73 -35.57
N SER A 202 12.44 14.66 -35.39
CA SER A 202 11.89 13.31 -35.26
C SER A 202 12.79 12.38 -34.46
N ILE A 203 12.18 11.41 -33.78
CA ILE A 203 12.86 10.28 -33.14
C ILE A 203 12.36 8.99 -33.78
N LYS A 204 13.28 8.07 -34.09
CA LYS A 204 12.96 6.76 -34.64
C LYS A 204 13.64 5.66 -33.84
N ILE A 205 12.95 4.55 -33.64
CA ILE A 205 13.47 3.36 -32.96
C ILE A 205 13.56 2.22 -33.96
N GLN A 206 14.65 1.46 -33.89
CA GLN A 206 14.85 0.30 -34.74
C GLN A 206 14.15 -0.93 -34.17
N GLN A 207 13.19 -1.49 -34.92
CA GLN A 207 12.52 -2.76 -34.62
C GLN A 207 12.56 -3.67 -35.85
N ASN A 208 12.95 -4.94 -35.70
CA ASN A 208 13.05 -5.89 -36.80
C ASN A 208 13.82 -5.33 -38.02
N SER A 209 14.91 -4.60 -37.76
CA SER A 209 15.73 -3.86 -38.74
C SER A 209 15.04 -2.69 -39.46
N GLN A 210 13.80 -2.32 -39.12
CA GLN A 210 13.09 -1.16 -39.65
C GLN A 210 13.11 0.01 -38.65
N TRP A 211 13.23 1.24 -39.16
CA TRP A 211 13.13 2.46 -38.35
C TRP A 211 11.68 2.92 -38.28
N ILE A 212 11.13 2.96 -37.06
CA ILE A 212 9.74 3.36 -36.81
C ILE A 212 9.75 4.67 -36.03
N ASN A 213 8.92 5.63 -36.45
CA ASN A 213 8.82 6.92 -35.77
C ASN A 213 8.17 6.77 -34.38
N VAL A 214 8.76 7.40 -33.38
CA VAL A 214 8.13 7.61 -32.07
C VAL A 214 7.32 8.91 -32.16
N PRO A 215 5.99 8.88 -32.05
CA PRO A 215 5.19 10.09 -31.97
C PRO A 215 5.59 10.92 -30.75
N PHE A 216 5.58 12.25 -30.90
CA PHE A 216 5.84 13.15 -29.79
C PHE A 216 4.61 13.24 -28.89
N ASN A 217 4.82 13.32 -27.58
CA ASN A 217 3.79 13.42 -26.55
C ASN A 217 2.82 12.23 -26.47
N GLU A 218 3.13 11.11 -27.14
CA GLU A 218 2.29 9.91 -27.15
C GLU A 218 3.13 8.66 -26.85
N PRO A 219 2.62 7.71 -26.05
CA PRO A 219 3.27 6.42 -25.84
C PRO A 219 3.39 5.61 -27.14
N PHE A 220 4.58 5.09 -27.39
CA PHE A 220 4.91 4.20 -28.51
C PHE A 220 5.30 2.82 -28.01
N ALA A 221 4.40 1.85 -28.17
CA ALA A 221 4.64 0.48 -27.72
C ALA A 221 5.79 -0.18 -28.49
N VAL A 222 6.62 -0.94 -27.77
CA VAL A 222 7.73 -1.69 -28.35
C VAL A 222 7.70 -3.16 -27.97
N ALA A 223 8.19 -4.00 -28.87
CA ALA A 223 8.35 -5.42 -28.60
C ALA A 223 9.40 -5.63 -27.49
N LEU A 224 9.05 -6.48 -26.53
CA LEU A 224 9.91 -6.92 -25.45
C LEU A 224 10.59 -8.24 -25.82
N ASN A 225 11.82 -8.43 -25.33
CA ASN A 225 12.41 -9.75 -25.27
C ASN A 225 12.24 -10.30 -23.85
N ASP A 226 11.24 -11.16 -23.67
CA ASP A 226 10.81 -11.69 -22.37
C ASP A 226 11.87 -12.58 -21.68
N THR A 227 12.94 -12.95 -22.40
CA THR A 227 14.03 -13.77 -21.87
C THR A 227 15.19 -12.94 -21.31
N LEU A 228 15.23 -11.63 -21.59
CA LEU A 228 16.33 -10.75 -21.21
C LEU A 228 15.94 -9.83 -20.06
N SER A 229 16.85 -9.67 -19.09
CA SER A 229 16.72 -8.69 -17.99
C SER A 229 17.22 -7.30 -18.37
N ILE A 230 17.73 -7.16 -19.60
CA ILE A 230 18.27 -5.93 -20.17
C ILE A 230 17.73 -5.84 -21.60
N GLN A 231 16.99 -4.77 -21.89
CA GLN A 231 16.49 -4.48 -23.23
C GLN A 231 17.43 -3.48 -23.90
N THR A 232 17.62 -3.62 -25.21
CA THR A 232 18.53 -2.78 -25.99
C THR A 232 17.84 -2.32 -27.26
N TYR A 233 17.87 -1.01 -27.52
CA TYR A 233 17.22 -0.41 -28.69
C TYR A 233 18.16 0.59 -29.37
N ASN A 234 18.18 0.59 -30.70
CA ASN A 234 18.84 1.66 -31.45
C ASN A 234 17.84 2.79 -31.69
N VAL A 235 18.24 4.02 -31.35
CA VAL A 235 17.41 5.21 -31.45
C VAL A 235 18.12 6.24 -32.32
N LYS A 236 17.41 6.74 -33.32
CA LYS A 236 17.85 7.79 -34.24
C LYS A 236 17.13 9.08 -33.90
N VAL A 237 17.88 10.16 -33.80
CA VAL A 237 17.36 11.52 -33.65
C VAL A 237 17.67 12.31 -34.92
N THR A 238 16.69 13.05 -35.43
CA THR A 238 16.85 13.99 -36.54
C THR A 238 16.44 15.38 -36.08
N TYR A 239 17.32 16.37 -36.21
CA TYR A 239 17.05 17.77 -35.89
C TYR A 239 16.36 18.51 -37.04
N VAL A 240 15.81 19.71 -36.76
CA VAL A 240 15.19 20.59 -37.78
C VAL A 240 16.19 20.94 -38.90
N ASN A 241 17.47 21.10 -38.55
CA ASN A 241 18.56 21.37 -39.50
C ASN A 241 19.00 20.13 -40.33
N GLN A 242 18.29 19.00 -40.23
CA GLN A 242 18.57 17.72 -40.89
C GLN A 242 19.81 16.97 -40.41
N GLN A 243 20.49 17.44 -39.35
CA GLN A 243 21.53 16.65 -38.70
C GLN A 243 20.91 15.44 -37.99
N GLU A 244 21.60 14.31 -38.04
CA GLU A 244 21.15 13.06 -37.45
C GLU A 244 22.26 12.39 -36.66
N PHE A 245 21.89 11.72 -35.56
CA PHE A 245 22.76 10.79 -34.86
C PHE A 245 21.98 9.57 -34.38
N ILE A 246 22.71 8.50 -34.06
CA ILE A 246 22.14 7.21 -33.64
C ILE A 246 22.89 6.74 -32.40
N HIS A 247 22.15 6.36 -31.36
CA HIS A 247 22.71 5.67 -30.20
C HIS A 247 21.96 4.40 -29.86
N THR A 248 22.68 3.48 -29.23
CA THR A 248 22.12 2.31 -28.59
C THR A 248 21.80 2.64 -27.14
N ILE A 249 20.53 2.54 -26.77
CA ILE A 249 20.06 2.72 -25.40
C ILE A 249 19.85 1.39 -24.70
N ILE A 250 20.00 1.39 -23.37
CA ILE A 250 19.78 0.23 -22.52
C ILE A 250 18.74 0.53 -21.44
N ILE A 251 17.82 -0.42 -21.24
CA ILE A 251 16.79 -0.37 -20.20
C ILE A 251 16.90 -1.61 -19.33
N GLN A 252 17.02 -1.39 -18.02
CA GLN A 252 17.02 -2.48 -17.04
C GLN A 252 15.57 -2.94 -16.79
N THR A 253 15.35 -4.24 -16.99
CA THR A 253 14.05 -4.92 -16.80
C THR A 253 14.22 -6.21 -15.99
N PRO A 254 14.80 -6.13 -14.77
CA PRO A 254 15.17 -7.32 -14.00
C PRO A 254 13.98 -8.26 -13.71
N TYR A 255 12.76 -7.72 -13.67
CA TYR A 255 11.53 -8.43 -13.31
C TYR A 255 10.87 -9.25 -14.42
N LEU A 256 11.33 -9.15 -15.68
CA LEU A 256 10.72 -9.91 -16.80
C LEU A 256 10.92 -11.42 -16.67
N LYS A 257 12.08 -11.87 -16.17
CA LYS A 257 12.45 -13.29 -16.08
C LYS A 257 11.66 -14.10 -15.03
N LEU A 258 11.01 -13.43 -14.07
CA LEU A 258 10.37 -14.07 -12.91
C LEU A 258 8.88 -14.37 -13.14
N ARG A 259 8.42 -14.36 -14.39
CA ARG A 259 6.99 -14.41 -14.73
C ARG A 259 6.48 -15.82 -14.98
N SER A 260 5.47 -16.19 -14.21
CA SER A 260 4.46 -17.19 -14.55
C SER A 260 3.33 -16.51 -15.32
N SER A 261 2.82 -17.17 -16.38
CA SER A 261 1.53 -16.82 -16.97
C SER A 261 0.43 -17.26 -16.00
N GLU A 262 -0.11 -16.34 -15.23
CA GLU A 262 -1.22 -16.63 -14.31
C GLU A 262 -2.50 -16.00 -14.88
N GLU A 263 -3.59 -16.77 -14.83
CA GLU A 263 -4.88 -16.38 -15.41
C GLU A 263 -5.55 -15.29 -14.55
N LEU A 264 -6.01 -14.22 -15.21
CA LEU A 264 -6.94 -13.26 -14.64
C LEU A 264 -8.37 -13.80 -14.83
N PRO A 265 -9.31 -13.52 -13.92
CA PRO A 265 -10.70 -13.91 -14.14
C PRO A 265 -11.26 -13.27 -15.41
N GLU A 266 -12.15 -13.98 -16.11
CA GLU A 266 -12.73 -13.56 -17.39
C GLU A 266 -13.48 -12.22 -17.30
N ALA A 267 -13.94 -11.82 -16.11
CA ALA A 267 -14.60 -10.53 -15.84
C ALA A 267 -13.68 -9.47 -15.17
N PHE A 268 -12.36 -9.65 -15.19
CA PHE A 268 -11.43 -8.73 -14.54
C PHE A 268 -11.53 -7.31 -15.10
N CYS A 269 -12.11 -6.38 -14.32
CA CYS A 269 -12.38 -4.99 -14.74
C CYS A 269 -13.07 -4.91 -16.13
N ASN A 270 -13.89 -5.91 -16.51
CA ASN A 270 -14.19 -6.19 -17.92
C ASN A 270 -15.44 -5.49 -18.48
N SER A 271 -16.11 -4.62 -17.71
CA SER A 271 -17.20 -3.81 -18.26
C SER A 271 -16.64 -2.53 -18.90
N SER A 272 -17.11 -2.19 -20.10
CA SER A 272 -16.81 -0.91 -20.76
C SER A 272 -17.30 0.32 -20.00
N ILE A 273 -18.12 0.13 -18.97
CA ILE A 273 -18.76 1.16 -18.13
C ILE A 273 -17.95 1.40 -16.84
N TRP A 274 -17.24 0.38 -16.35
CA TRP A 274 -16.55 0.39 -15.04
C TRP A 274 -15.03 0.42 -15.16
N LYS A 275 -14.49 0.60 -16.37
CA LYS A 275 -13.05 0.64 -16.61
C LYS A 275 -12.48 2.01 -16.25
N ASN A 276 -11.72 2.06 -15.15
CA ASN A 276 -10.93 3.22 -14.71
C ASN A 276 -11.76 4.49 -14.46
N ASN A 277 -12.86 4.38 -13.72
CA ASN A 277 -13.53 5.58 -13.22
C ASN A 277 -12.62 6.31 -12.22
N ILE A 278 -12.58 7.63 -12.34
CA ILE A 278 -11.65 8.49 -11.61
C ILE A 278 -12.45 9.52 -10.83
N PHE A 279 -12.17 9.63 -9.54
CA PHE A 279 -12.49 10.80 -8.74
C PHE A 279 -11.28 11.72 -8.76
N GLU A 280 -11.50 13.01 -8.99
CA GLU A 280 -10.45 14.02 -9.07
C GLU A 280 -10.79 15.22 -8.18
N ASP A 281 -9.76 15.84 -7.60
CA ASP A 281 -9.87 17.12 -6.92
C ASP A 281 -9.31 18.28 -7.77
N ASN A 282 -9.38 19.50 -7.25
CA ASN A 282 -8.93 20.68 -8.00
C ASN A 282 -7.41 20.75 -8.20
N ASP A 283 -6.64 19.93 -7.47
CA ASP A 283 -5.19 19.89 -7.53
C ASP A 283 -4.64 18.82 -8.49
N GLY A 284 -5.53 18.04 -9.10
CA GLY A 284 -5.21 16.93 -10.00
C GLY A 284 -4.87 15.64 -9.27
N ASN A 285 -5.19 15.54 -7.98
CA ASN A 285 -5.11 14.28 -7.23
C ASN A 285 -6.30 13.40 -7.63
N LYS A 286 -6.04 12.11 -7.82
CA LYS A 286 -6.99 11.16 -8.42
C LYS A 286 -7.06 9.87 -7.62
N LEU A 287 -8.27 9.39 -7.40
CA LEU A 287 -8.58 8.03 -6.96
C LEU A 287 -9.15 7.26 -8.14
N GLY A 288 -8.53 6.13 -8.45
CA GLY A 288 -8.98 5.21 -9.51
C GLY A 288 -9.46 3.92 -8.87
N TRP A 289 -10.52 3.34 -9.43
CA TRP A 289 -11.04 2.07 -8.95
C TRP A 289 -11.39 1.10 -10.09
N CYS A 290 -11.42 -0.19 -9.75
CA CYS A 290 -11.91 -1.27 -10.58
C CYS A 290 -12.88 -2.15 -9.78
N LEU A 291 -14.03 -2.45 -10.37
CA LEU A 291 -15.01 -3.38 -9.83
C LEU A 291 -14.78 -4.80 -10.37
N ILE A 292 -14.83 -5.76 -9.46
CA ILE A 292 -14.81 -7.18 -9.74
C ILE A 292 -16.11 -7.75 -9.19
N GLN A 293 -17.01 -8.11 -10.11
CA GLN A 293 -18.36 -8.50 -9.76
C GLN A 293 -18.41 -9.82 -9.00
N SER A 294 -19.33 -9.92 -8.05
CA SER A 294 -19.71 -11.14 -7.37
C SER A 294 -20.30 -12.16 -8.35
N CYS A 295 -20.36 -13.43 -7.96
CA CYS A 295 -21.01 -14.46 -8.77
C CYS A 295 -22.52 -14.21 -8.98
N LYS A 296 -23.16 -13.48 -8.05
CA LYS A 296 -24.59 -13.11 -8.15
C LYS A 296 -24.80 -11.98 -9.16
N SER A 297 -23.97 -10.94 -9.10
CA SER A 297 -24.09 -9.76 -9.96
C SER A 297 -23.80 -10.09 -11.43
N GLN A 298 -22.98 -11.12 -11.71
CA GLN A 298 -22.72 -11.62 -13.07
C GLN A 298 -23.92 -12.32 -13.72
N GLN A 299 -24.92 -12.78 -12.95
CA GLN A 299 -26.09 -13.48 -13.48
C GLN A 299 -27.21 -12.53 -13.93
N LEU A 300 -27.09 -11.23 -13.63
CA LEU A 300 -28.16 -10.22 -13.80
C LEU A 300 -27.96 -9.28 -15.00
N ASP A 301 -27.16 -9.70 -16.01
CA ASP A 301 -26.62 -8.86 -17.10
C ASP A 301 -27.64 -8.14 -18.04
N ASP A 302 -28.96 -8.24 -17.83
CA ASP A 302 -29.96 -7.65 -18.74
C ASP A 302 -30.69 -6.38 -18.24
N ASP A 303 -30.75 -6.07 -16.93
CA ASP A 303 -31.65 -5.01 -16.42
C ASP A 303 -31.00 -3.87 -15.57
N GLY A 304 -29.69 -3.88 -15.33
CA GLY A 304 -28.98 -2.66 -14.89
C GLY A 304 -27.88 -2.82 -13.84
N GLU A 305 -26.82 -2.06 -14.11
CA GLU A 305 -25.68 -1.49 -13.34
C GLU A 305 -25.63 -1.43 -11.79
N MET A 306 -26.32 -2.27 -11.02
CA MET A 306 -26.28 -2.19 -9.57
C MET A 306 -25.44 -3.31 -8.92
N PHE A 307 -24.71 -2.99 -7.86
CA PHE A 307 -23.86 -3.93 -7.12
C PHE A 307 -24.40 -4.23 -5.71
N HIS A 308 -24.10 -5.42 -5.21
CA HIS A 308 -24.52 -5.99 -3.94
C HIS A 308 -23.32 -6.19 -3.00
N ASN A 309 -23.49 -5.88 -1.71
CA ASN A 309 -22.49 -6.10 -0.66
C ASN A 309 -21.08 -5.60 -1.05
N PRO A 310 -20.84 -4.28 -1.09
CA PRO A 310 -19.54 -3.74 -1.48
C PRO A 310 -18.43 -4.18 -0.53
N MET A 311 -17.36 -4.74 -1.07
CA MET A 311 -16.08 -4.90 -0.39
C MET A 311 -15.08 -3.95 -1.03
N ILE A 312 -14.45 -3.09 -0.23
CA ILE A 312 -13.55 -2.04 -0.70
C ILE A 312 -12.14 -2.37 -0.24
N LEU A 313 -11.26 -2.65 -1.19
CA LEU A 313 -9.84 -2.93 -0.96
C LEU A 313 -9.00 -1.68 -1.25
N LEU A 314 -8.49 -1.06 -0.19
CA LEU A 314 -7.58 0.08 -0.27
C LEU A 314 -6.13 -0.42 -0.33
N THR A 315 -5.47 -0.11 -1.44
CA THR A 315 -4.06 -0.47 -1.63
C THR A 315 -3.13 0.41 -0.79
N GLY A 316 -2.06 -0.21 -0.29
CA GLY A 316 -0.98 0.47 0.40
C GLY A 316 -0.06 1.24 -0.55
N TYR A 317 0.92 1.92 0.03
CA TYR A 317 1.93 2.65 -0.72
C TYR A 317 2.94 1.67 -1.35
N ARG A 318 3.27 1.86 -2.63
CA ARG A 318 4.31 1.10 -3.33
C ARG A 318 5.21 2.06 -4.10
N PRO A 319 6.54 1.90 -4.09
CA PRO A 319 7.42 2.77 -4.88
C PRO A 319 7.12 2.71 -6.40
N PRO A 320 7.26 3.82 -7.15
CA PRO A 320 6.79 3.93 -8.54
C PRO A 320 7.42 2.94 -9.54
N ILE A 321 8.69 2.59 -9.33
CA ILE A 321 9.43 1.58 -10.12
C ILE A 321 8.76 0.19 -10.11
N PHE A 322 7.96 -0.12 -9.09
CA PHE A 322 7.23 -1.38 -8.96
C PHE A 322 5.82 -1.31 -9.52
N GLY A 323 5.32 -0.12 -9.87
CA GLY A 323 3.96 0.08 -10.38
C GLY A 323 2.84 -0.25 -9.39
N GLN A 324 1.65 0.27 -9.71
CA GLN A 324 0.41 0.06 -8.94
C GLN A 324 -0.78 -0.17 -9.90
N SER A 325 -0.75 -1.26 -10.69
CA SER A 325 -1.88 -1.65 -11.54
C SER A 325 -2.89 -2.50 -10.77
N PHE A 326 -4.16 -2.48 -11.20
CA PHE A 326 -5.18 -3.33 -10.61
C PHE A 326 -4.85 -4.82 -10.77
N LYS A 327 -4.26 -5.21 -11.91
CA LYS A 327 -3.80 -6.59 -12.13
C LYS A 327 -2.77 -7.02 -11.09
N LYS A 328 -1.84 -6.13 -10.75
CA LYS A 328 -0.83 -6.42 -9.73
C LYS A 328 -1.46 -6.51 -8.33
N THR A 329 -2.43 -5.66 -8.02
CA THR A 329 -3.22 -5.76 -6.79
C THR A 329 -3.95 -7.10 -6.70
N TRP A 330 -4.67 -7.49 -7.75
CA TRP A 330 -5.33 -8.79 -7.84
C TRP A 330 -4.36 -9.94 -7.62
N LYS A 331 -3.23 -9.94 -8.32
CA LYS A 331 -2.22 -11.00 -8.18
C LYS A 331 -1.80 -11.19 -6.73
N ILE A 332 -1.61 -10.09 -6.00
CA ILE A 332 -1.14 -10.14 -4.62
C ILE A 332 -2.25 -10.63 -3.69
N TYR A 333 -3.41 -10.02 -3.73
CA TYR A 333 -4.50 -10.32 -2.80
C TYR A 333 -5.30 -11.56 -3.16
N ASN A 334 -5.16 -12.09 -4.37
CA ASN A 334 -5.83 -13.32 -4.76
C ASN A 334 -4.82 -14.46 -4.84
N ASN A 335 -3.86 -14.38 -5.76
CA ASN A 335 -2.99 -15.53 -6.05
C ASN A 335 -2.00 -15.80 -4.93
N TYR A 336 -1.53 -14.74 -4.24
CA TYR A 336 -0.60 -14.90 -3.13
C TYR A 336 -1.29 -15.04 -1.78
N HIS A 337 -2.60 -14.79 -1.67
CA HIS A 337 -3.40 -14.92 -0.43
C HIS A 337 -4.40 -16.07 -0.53
N ASP A 338 -3.99 -17.20 -1.08
CA ASP A 338 -4.80 -18.43 -1.11
C ASP A 338 -6.23 -18.23 -1.66
N GLU A 339 -6.33 -17.57 -2.82
CA GLU A 339 -7.60 -17.26 -3.50
C GLU A 339 -8.58 -16.39 -2.69
N PHE A 340 -8.07 -15.53 -1.79
CA PHE A 340 -8.90 -14.68 -0.92
C PHE A 340 -9.96 -13.86 -1.68
N LEU A 341 -9.60 -13.12 -2.73
CA LEU A 341 -10.58 -12.32 -3.48
C LEU A 341 -11.61 -13.19 -4.20
N ASN A 342 -11.21 -14.31 -4.81
CA ASN A 342 -12.13 -15.26 -5.42
C ASN A 342 -13.10 -15.86 -4.38
N THR A 343 -12.61 -16.15 -3.17
CA THR A 343 -13.43 -16.64 -2.06
C THR A 343 -14.47 -15.59 -1.66
N LEU A 344 -14.09 -14.32 -1.59
CA LEU A 344 -15.04 -13.23 -1.32
C LEU A 344 -16.10 -13.08 -2.44
N ARG A 345 -15.70 -13.22 -3.72
CA ARG A 345 -16.66 -13.20 -4.85
C ARG A 345 -17.68 -14.33 -4.74
N LYS A 346 -17.22 -15.53 -4.41
CA LYS A 346 -18.07 -16.71 -4.17
C LYS A 346 -19.00 -16.51 -2.98
N ASN A 347 -18.55 -15.75 -1.98
CA ASN A 347 -19.35 -15.29 -0.86
C ASN A 347 -20.16 -14.02 -1.18
N HIS A 348 -20.55 -13.78 -2.44
CA HIS A 348 -21.42 -12.68 -2.87
C HIS A 348 -20.96 -11.25 -2.52
N PHE A 349 -19.66 -10.97 -2.50
CA PHE A 349 -19.12 -9.61 -2.44
C PHE A 349 -18.80 -9.07 -3.83
N ASP A 350 -19.25 -7.85 -4.10
CA ASP A 350 -18.75 -7.03 -5.20
C ASP A 350 -17.49 -6.28 -4.74
N ILE A 351 -16.35 -6.58 -5.35
CA ILE A 351 -15.04 -6.15 -4.86
C ILE A 351 -14.55 -4.93 -5.63
N PHE A 352 -14.35 -3.82 -4.94
CA PHE A 352 -13.73 -2.61 -5.45
C PHE A 352 -12.23 -2.60 -5.09
N LEU A 353 -11.37 -2.69 -6.09
CA LEU A 353 -9.95 -2.40 -5.93
C LEU A 353 -9.73 -0.90 -6.09
N VAL A 354 -9.08 -0.25 -5.11
CA VAL A 354 -8.88 1.21 -5.09
C VAL A 354 -7.40 1.56 -5.05
N ARG A 355 -6.99 2.54 -5.86
CA ARG A 355 -5.62 3.08 -5.92
C ARG A 355 -5.61 4.61 -6.10
N PHE A 356 -4.48 5.22 -5.80
CA PHE A 356 -4.29 6.68 -5.81
C PHE A 356 -3.15 7.09 -6.75
N ASN A 357 -3.26 8.23 -7.44
CA ASN A 357 -2.22 8.71 -8.37
C ASN A 357 -1.03 9.41 -7.66
N ILE A 358 -0.61 8.91 -6.50
CA ILE A 358 0.41 9.54 -5.64
C ILE A 358 1.71 9.83 -6.40
N HIS A 359 2.13 8.94 -7.29
CA HIS A 359 3.36 9.12 -8.07
C HIS A 359 3.20 10.12 -9.22
N ALA A 360 1.98 10.36 -9.71
CA ALA A 360 1.72 11.41 -10.68
C ALA A 360 1.70 12.80 -10.04
N GLN A 361 1.46 12.87 -8.73
CA GLN A 361 1.37 14.10 -7.94
C GLN A 361 2.24 14.05 -6.67
N PRO A 362 3.56 13.79 -6.78
CA PRO A 362 4.41 13.44 -5.63
C PRO A 362 4.53 14.55 -4.58
N LYS A 363 4.28 15.81 -4.95
CA LYS A 363 4.34 16.98 -4.06
C LYS A 363 2.98 17.36 -3.46
N LYS A 364 1.87 16.88 -4.04
CA LYS A 364 0.51 17.36 -3.72
C LYS A 364 -0.40 16.30 -3.12
N HIS A 365 -0.25 15.05 -3.55
CA HIS A 365 -1.10 13.94 -3.12
C HIS A 365 -0.50 13.24 -1.89
N GLY A 366 -1.16 13.39 -0.75
CA GLY A 366 -0.90 12.70 0.51
C GLY A 366 -2.05 11.77 0.91
N MET A 367 -1.97 11.27 2.14
CA MET A 367 -3.01 10.48 2.78
C MET A 367 -4.26 11.32 3.08
N GLN A 368 -4.11 12.61 3.40
CA GLN A 368 -5.24 13.50 3.65
C GLN A 368 -6.10 13.71 2.39
N GLU A 369 -5.46 14.01 1.25
CA GLU A 369 -6.17 14.16 -0.03
C GLU A 369 -6.76 12.82 -0.51
N SER A 370 -6.03 11.72 -0.27
CA SER A 370 -6.53 10.37 -0.55
C SER A 370 -7.81 10.08 0.26
N ALA A 371 -7.86 10.50 1.53
CA ALA A 371 -9.04 10.33 2.38
C ALA A 371 -10.23 11.15 1.86
N ASP A 372 -10.01 12.39 1.44
CA ASP A 372 -11.08 13.25 0.88
C ASP A 372 -11.62 12.70 -0.45
N LEU A 373 -10.76 12.11 -1.29
CA LEU A 373 -11.20 11.41 -2.49
C LEU A 373 -11.94 10.11 -2.17
N LEU A 374 -11.50 9.38 -1.14
CA LEU A 374 -12.17 8.16 -0.68
C LEU A 374 -13.58 8.45 -0.16
N ILE A 375 -13.79 9.57 0.54
CA ILE A 375 -15.12 10.03 0.95
C ILE A 375 -16.05 10.17 -0.25
N LYS A 376 -15.61 10.86 -1.32
CA LYS A 376 -16.41 11.01 -2.55
C LYS A 376 -16.73 9.67 -3.20
N PHE A 377 -15.76 8.74 -3.18
CA PHE A 377 -15.97 7.39 -3.67
C PHE A 377 -16.99 6.62 -2.83
N LEU A 378 -16.92 6.70 -1.49
CA LEU A 378 -17.86 6.05 -0.58
C LEU A 378 -19.29 6.59 -0.72
N ASP A 379 -19.44 7.91 -0.87
CA ASP A 379 -20.74 8.54 -1.16
C ASP A 379 -21.31 7.95 -2.45
N TRP A 380 -20.51 7.89 -3.53
CA TRP A 380 -20.92 7.29 -4.79
C TRP A 380 -21.26 5.80 -4.66
N VAL A 381 -20.45 5.00 -3.96
CA VAL A 381 -20.73 3.58 -3.71
C VAL A 381 -22.09 3.40 -3.02
N ASN A 382 -22.36 4.22 -2.01
CA ASN A 382 -23.61 4.16 -1.25
C ASN A 382 -24.83 4.64 -2.06
N GLU A 383 -24.64 5.54 -3.01
CA GLU A 383 -25.71 6.01 -3.91
C GLU A 383 -26.04 5.02 -5.04
N ASN A 384 -25.12 4.11 -5.40
CA ASN A 384 -25.25 3.23 -6.57
C ASN A 384 -25.40 1.73 -6.24
N LYS A 385 -25.37 1.35 -4.96
CA LYS A 385 -25.69 -0.02 -4.55
C LYS A 385 -27.19 -0.32 -4.73
N GLU A 386 -27.52 -1.52 -5.20
CA GLU A 386 -28.92 -1.93 -5.41
C GLU A 386 -29.69 -1.96 -4.10
N ASP A 387 -29.03 -2.53 -3.09
CA ASP A 387 -29.60 -2.75 -1.78
C ASP A 387 -29.13 -1.65 -0.83
N SER A 388 -30.02 -0.70 -0.56
CA SER A 388 -29.74 0.37 0.41
C SER A 388 -29.42 -0.15 1.83
N TYR A 389 -29.75 -1.41 2.15
CA TYR A 389 -29.41 -2.06 3.43
C TYR A 389 -28.01 -2.69 3.43
N ALA A 390 -27.39 -2.90 2.27
CA ALA A 390 -26.07 -3.53 2.20
C ALA A 390 -24.99 -2.59 2.78
N GLU A 391 -24.34 -3.04 3.85
CA GLU A 391 -23.21 -2.35 4.47
C GLU A 391 -21.89 -2.70 3.78
N ASN A 392 -21.03 -1.69 3.64
CA ASN A 392 -19.71 -1.84 3.06
C ASN A 392 -18.78 -2.58 4.03
N VAL A 393 -17.84 -3.36 3.48
CA VAL A 393 -16.68 -3.89 4.20
C VAL A 393 -15.44 -3.22 3.63
N MET A 394 -14.56 -2.69 4.49
CA MET A 394 -13.31 -2.07 4.07
C MET A 394 -12.12 -2.90 4.52
N HIS A 395 -11.28 -3.30 3.56
CA HIS A 395 -9.97 -3.89 3.79
C HIS A 395 -8.90 -2.88 3.38
N ALA A 396 -8.07 -2.47 4.31
CA ALA A 396 -7.16 -1.36 4.08
C ALA A 396 -5.74 -1.72 4.49
N SER A 397 -4.80 -1.64 3.54
CA SER A 397 -3.44 -2.14 3.73
C SER A 397 -2.40 -1.04 3.90
N SER A 398 -1.49 -1.18 4.88
CA SER A 398 -0.40 -0.22 5.11
C SER A 398 -0.88 1.24 5.17
N MET A 399 -0.51 2.06 4.20
CA MET A 399 -0.96 3.45 4.06
C MET A 399 -2.48 3.54 3.86
N GLY A 400 -3.07 2.56 3.18
CA GLY A 400 -4.51 2.48 2.97
C GLY A 400 -5.28 2.43 4.30
N ALA A 401 -4.73 1.83 5.35
CA ALA A 401 -5.36 1.81 6.68
C ALA A 401 -5.48 3.22 7.27
N ASP A 402 -4.41 4.02 7.18
CA ASP A 402 -4.42 5.42 7.63
C ASP A 402 -5.40 6.29 6.81
N ILE A 403 -5.51 6.02 5.50
CA ILE A 403 -6.47 6.72 4.61
C ILE A 403 -7.91 6.34 4.96
N GLY A 404 -8.21 5.05 5.05
CA GLY A 404 -9.54 4.52 5.38
C GLY A 404 -10.01 5.02 6.73
N ARG A 405 -9.14 4.93 7.75
CA ARG A 405 -9.39 5.46 9.09
C ARG A 405 -9.80 6.94 9.07
N LEU A 406 -8.99 7.80 8.47
CA LEU A 406 -9.28 9.23 8.44
C LEU A 406 -10.58 9.53 7.67
N ALA A 407 -10.82 8.85 6.54
CA ALA A 407 -12.03 9.03 5.75
C ALA A 407 -13.30 8.66 6.52
N LEU A 408 -13.30 7.50 7.18
CA LEU A 408 -14.45 7.02 7.96
C LEU A 408 -14.73 7.96 9.15
N MET A 409 -13.71 8.33 9.91
CA MET A 409 -13.85 9.26 11.04
C MET A 409 -14.40 10.63 10.61
N LYS A 410 -13.91 11.18 9.49
CA LYS A 410 -14.45 12.43 8.91
C LYS A 410 -15.94 12.27 8.59
N MET A 411 -16.33 11.18 7.94
CA MET A 411 -17.73 10.94 7.57
C MET A 411 -18.62 10.72 8.80
N GLU A 412 -18.15 10.02 9.83
CA GLU A 412 -18.87 9.85 11.10
C GLU A 412 -19.11 11.20 11.79
N HIS A 413 -18.05 11.99 11.98
CA HIS A 413 -18.14 13.31 12.58
C HIS A 413 -19.11 14.24 11.81
N GLU A 414 -18.98 14.31 10.49
CA GLU A 414 -19.88 15.08 9.63
C GLU A 414 -21.32 14.56 9.62
N HIS A 415 -21.50 13.24 9.74
CA HIS A 415 -22.82 12.65 9.84
C HIS A 415 -23.53 13.08 11.13
N MET A 416 -22.81 12.99 12.26
CA MET A 416 -23.33 13.32 13.60
C MET A 416 -23.60 14.82 13.76
N THR A 417 -22.84 15.68 13.08
CA THR A 417 -23.07 17.14 13.05
C THR A 417 -24.14 17.57 12.03
N GLY A 418 -24.66 16.65 11.22
CA GLY A 418 -25.75 16.92 10.29
C GLY A 418 -25.33 17.37 8.89
N THR A 419 -24.03 17.35 8.56
CA THR A 419 -23.50 17.91 7.30
C THR A 419 -23.33 16.88 6.18
N ARG A 420 -23.28 15.58 6.50
CA ARG A 420 -23.19 14.48 5.51
C ARG A 420 -24.13 13.31 5.86
N ALA A 421 -24.34 12.40 4.88
CA ALA A 421 -24.89 11.07 5.10
C ALA A 421 -23.87 10.15 5.82
N HIS A 422 -24.35 9.02 6.36
CA HIS A 422 -23.49 8.04 7.03
C HIS A 422 -22.66 7.26 5.99
N HIS A 423 -21.41 6.89 6.32
CA HIS A 423 -20.50 6.15 5.41
C HIS A 423 -20.92 4.69 5.13
N HIS A 424 -21.84 4.16 5.94
CA HIS A 424 -22.51 2.87 5.77
C HIS A 424 -21.54 1.69 5.61
N THR A 425 -20.44 1.73 6.33
CA THR A 425 -19.44 0.65 6.45
C THR A 425 -19.63 -0.01 7.80
N ARG A 426 -19.55 -1.34 7.87
CA ARG A 426 -19.74 -2.10 9.13
C ARG A 426 -18.46 -2.69 9.71
N LEU A 427 -17.44 -2.87 8.87
CA LEU A 427 -16.20 -3.53 9.22
C LEU A 427 -15.03 -2.79 8.58
N PHE A 428 -14.05 -2.44 9.39
CA PHE A 428 -12.77 -1.90 8.97
C PHE A 428 -11.66 -2.89 9.38
N ASN A 429 -11.06 -3.55 8.39
CA ASN A 429 -9.88 -4.40 8.57
C ASN A 429 -8.61 -3.61 8.25
N ALA A 430 -7.83 -3.30 9.28
CA ALA A 430 -6.52 -2.70 9.16
C ALA A 430 -5.44 -3.77 8.93
N TYR A 431 -5.10 -3.99 7.66
CA TYR A 431 -4.08 -4.96 7.27
C TYR A 431 -2.70 -4.31 7.27
N ASP A 432 -1.83 -4.70 8.20
CA ASP A 432 -0.55 -4.07 8.40
C ASP A 432 -0.67 -2.52 8.53
N GLY A 433 -1.63 -2.02 9.31
CA GLY A 433 -1.79 -0.58 9.59
C GLY A 433 -0.58 0.08 10.29
N ASN A 434 -0.32 1.37 10.01
CA ASN A 434 0.84 2.12 10.52
C ASN A 434 0.41 3.19 11.53
N PHE A 435 -0.30 2.78 12.57
CA PHE A 435 -0.99 3.70 13.49
C PHE A 435 -0.06 4.69 14.21
N PHE A 436 1.16 4.28 14.54
CA PHE A 436 2.20 5.16 15.11
C PHE A 436 3.20 5.72 14.07
N GLY A 437 2.92 5.49 12.78
CA GLY A 437 3.79 5.80 11.66
C GLY A 437 4.52 4.56 11.16
N ALA A 438 4.81 4.55 9.85
CA ALA A 438 5.65 3.54 9.24
C ALA A 438 7.12 3.95 9.40
N ASN A 439 8.06 3.06 9.11
CA ASN A 439 9.47 3.45 9.15
C ASN A 439 10.29 2.97 7.95
N ILE A 440 11.01 3.91 7.35
CA ILE A 440 12.19 3.63 6.54
C ILE A 440 13.34 3.99 7.45
N PRO A 441 14.20 3.04 7.81
CA PRO A 441 15.37 3.27 8.64
C PRO A 441 15.97 4.67 8.53
N LEU A 442 15.99 5.39 9.64
CA LEU A 442 16.42 6.80 9.62
C LEU A 442 17.88 6.94 9.17
N ALA A 443 18.73 5.96 9.47
CA ALA A 443 20.11 5.90 8.97
C ALA A 443 20.17 5.86 7.42
N TYR A 444 19.28 5.09 6.77
CA TYR A 444 19.16 5.06 5.31
C TYR A 444 18.64 6.37 4.76
N GLN A 445 17.67 7.01 5.42
CA GLN A 445 17.20 8.32 5.00
C GLN A 445 18.34 9.35 5.00
N TYR A 446 19.21 9.34 6.01
CA TYR A 446 20.39 10.21 6.06
C TYR A 446 21.46 9.84 5.03
N MET A 447 21.65 8.55 4.73
CA MET A 447 22.53 8.10 3.66
C MET A 447 22.04 8.60 2.30
N ILE A 448 20.74 8.47 2.01
CA ILE A 448 20.12 8.94 0.77
C ILE A 448 20.25 10.46 0.67
N LYS A 449 19.89 11.20 1.73
CA LYS A 449 20.04 12.67 1.78
C LYS A 449 21.48 13.11 1.57
N THR A 450 22.44 12.44 2.22
CA THR A 450 23.87 12.75 2.04
C THR A 450 24.32 12.44 0.62
N SER A 451 23.90 11.31 0.05
CA SER A 451 24.33 10.88 -1.28
C SER A 451 23.68 11.69 -2.41
N ALA A 452 22.53 12.30 -2.16
CA ALA A 452 21.92 13.24 -3.11
C ALA A 452 22.73 14.54 -3.22
N ILE A 453 23.31 15.01 -2.11
CA ILE A 453 24.14 16.24 -2.06
C ILE A 453 25.60 15.93 -2.45
N TYR A 454 26.12 14.82 -1.92
CA TYR A 454 27.48 14.35 -2.08
C TYR A 454 27.49 12.90 -2.58
N PRO A 455 27.11 12.67 -3.85
CA PRO A 455 27.10 11.34 -4.43
C PRO A 455 28.45 10.67 -4.22
N ASN A 456 28.45 9.48 -3.60
CA ASN A 456 29.68 8.72 -3.37
C ASN A 456 30.13 8.06 -4.67
N PHE A 457 31.28 8.51 -5.16
CA PHE A 457 31.95 7.95 -6.34
C PHE A 457 32.94 6.83 -5.96
N THR A 458 32.66 6.09 -4.87
CA THR A 458 33.61 5.11 -4.32
C THR A 458 33.90 3.95 -5.28
N ALA A 459 35.17 3.55 -5.35
CA ALA A 459 35.70 2.36 -6.04
C ALA A 459 35.14 0.99 -5.60
N LEU A 460 34.12 0.98 -4.72
CA LEU A 460 33.38 -0.21 -4.29
C LEU A 460 32.17 -0.51 -5.20
N THR A 461 31.88 0.33 -6.20
CA THR A 461 31.04 -0.07 -7.32
C THR A 461 31.90 -0.90 -8.27
N ALA A 462 31.52 -2.17 -8.51
CA ALA A 462 32.26 -3.10 -9.36
C ALA A 462 32.53 -2.58 -10.79
N THR A 463 31.82 -1.52 -11.19
CA THR A 463 31.74 -0.97 -12.55
C THR A 463 32.33 0.42 -12.69
N GLY A 464 32.76 1.10 -11.61
CA GLY A 464 33.30 2.47 -11.68
C GLY A 464 32.30 3.56 -12.10
N VAL A 465 31.05 3.21 -12.40
CA VAL A 465 29.98 4.14 -12.82
C VAL A 465 29.01 4.34 -11.66
N VAL A 466 28.79 5.60 -11.26
CA VAL A 466 27.75 5.96 -10.29
C VAL A 466 26.39 5.79 -10.94
N ARG A 467 25.42 5.23 -10.21
CA ARG A 467 24.05 5.07 -10.71
C ARG A 467 23.20 6.27 -10.32
N MET A 468 23.38 7.39 -11.03
CA MET A 468 22.76 8.67 -10.71
C MET A 468 21.23 8.64 -10.75
N GLY A 469 20.62 7.94 -11.72
CA GLY A 469 19.16 7.83 -11.85
C GLY A 469 18.55 7.18 -10.61
N PHE A 470 19.15 6.12 -10.10
CA PHE A 470 18.72 5.48 -8.85
C PHE A 470 18.92 6.36 -7.61
N ASN A 471 19.95 7.19 -7.55
CA ASN A 471 20.15 8.14 -6.45
C ASN A 471 19.03 9.21 -6.45
N LEU A 472 18.76 9.79 -7.62
CA LEU A 472 17.66 10.74 -7.81
C LEU A 472 16.30 10.11 -7.49
N PHE A 473 16.08 8.84 -7.87
CA PHE A 473 14.90 8.08 -7.48
C PHE A 473 14.73 8.02 -5.95
N LEU A 474 15.74 7.55 -5.22
CA LEU A 474 15.68 7.41 -3.77
C LEU A 474 15.44 8.75 -3.06
N ASN A 475 16.11 9.80 -3.53
CA ASN A 475 15.93 11.15 -2.98
C ASN A 475 14.51 11.69 -3.26
N SER A 476 14.02 11.56 -4.50
CA SER A 476 12.66 11.96 -4.88
C SER A 476 11.61 11.22 -4.06
N PHE A 477 11.83 9.92 -3.85
CA PHE A 477 10.98 9.04 -3.09
C PHE A 477 10.80 9.52 -1.64
N ILE A 478 11.88 9.81 -0.91
CA ILE A 478 11.79 10.31 0.49
C ILE A 478 11.15 11.70 0.54
N ARG A 479 11.25 12.49 -0.54
CA ARG A 479 10.67 13.84 -0.57
C ARG A 479 9.16 13.87 -0.86
N GLN A 480 8.55 12.74 -1.25
CA GLN A 480 7.12 12.67 -1.55
C GLN A 480 6.27 13.08 -0.34
N LYS A 481 5.18 13.80 -0.60
CA LYS A 481 4.23 14.23 0.44
C LYS A 481 3.69 13.05 1.23
N THR A 482 3.21 12.03 0.53
CA THR A 482 2.73 10.78 1.14
C THR A 482 3.76 10.13 2.07
N VAL A 483 5.04 10.04 1.67
CA VAL A 483 6.09 9.44 2.51
C VAL A 483 6.30 10.27 3.78
N LYS A 484 6.31 11.60 3.67
CA LYS A 484 6.41 12.50 4.83
C LYS A 484 5.24 12.40 5.79
N GLU A 485 4.03 12.11 5.30
CA GLU A 485 2.84 11.88 6.12
C GLU A 485 2.78 10.46 6.70
N LEU A 486 3.50 9.51 6.11
CA LEU A 486 3.48 8.11 6.54
C LEU A 486 4.54 7.80 7.61
N LEU A 487 5.74 8.38 7.50
CA LEU A 487 6.88 7.99 8.32
C LEU A 487 6.82 8.54 9.76
N MET A 488 7.18 7.70 10.74
CA MET A 488 7.34 8.08 12.14
C MET A 488 8.53 9.03 12.33
N TYR A 489 9.69 8.73 11.73
CA TYR A 489 10.84 9.63 11.73
C TYR A 489 11.20 10.04 10.31
N HIS A 490 11.65 11.29 10.14
CA HIS A 490 12.01 11.80 8.83
C HIS A 490 13.35 12.56 8.84
N ALA A 491 14.22 12.34 7.85
CA ALA A 491 15.51 13.04 7.76
C ALA A 491 15.41 14.52 7.31
N TYR A 492 14.22 14.95 6.90
CA TYR A 492 13.92 16.32 6.45
C TYR A 492 13.00 17.08 7.44
N THR A 493 13.19 16.87 8.74
CA THR A 493 12.45 17.63 9.78
C THR A 493 13.02 19.02 10.01
N ASP A 494 12.17 19.90 10.55
CA ASP A 494 12.51 21.27 10.91
C ASP A 494 13.60 21.29 12.00
N GLY A 495 14.79 21.74 11.64
CA GLY A 495 15.97 21.79 12.53
C GLY A 495 17.26 21.36 11.84
N LEU A 496 17.17 20.51 10.82
CA LEU A 496 18.27 20.17 9.92
C LEU A 496 18.04 20.87 8.57
N SER A 497 18.09 22.20 8.57
CA SER A 497 17.94 23.05 7.37
C SER A 497 18.79 22.52 6.21
N ALA A 498 18.33 22.72 4.97
CA ALA A 498 19.10 22.37 3.77
C ALA A 498 20.54 22.95 3.81
N THR A 499 20.69 24.14 4.39
CA THR A 499 21.97 24.80 4.63
C THR A 499 22.92 24.04 5.57
N ASN A 500 22.40 23.27 6.53
CA ASN A 500 23.22 22.47 7.45
C ASN A 500 23.74 21.17 6.83
N PHE A 501 23.02 20.60 5.84
CA PHE A 501 23.43 19.38 5.14
C PHE A 501 24.26 19.66 3.87
N GLY A 502 24.31 20.92 3.42
CA GLY A 502 25.19 21.36 2.33
C GLY A 502 26.63 21.65 2.75
N SER A 503 27.00 21.38 4.01
CA SER A 503 28.39 21.35 4.46
C SER A 503 28.91 19.91 4.39
N PRO A 504 30.12 19.64 3.83
CA PRO A 504 30.67 18.31 3.75
C PRO A 504 31.10 17.82 5.13
N ILE A 505 31.28 18.72 6.09
CA ILE A 505 31.59 18.39 7.48
C ILE A 505 30.35 18.73 8.30
N MET A 506 29.70 17.70 8.80
CA MET A 506 28.48 17.79 9.56
C MET A 506 28.48 16.68 10.60
N ASN A 507 28.56 17.06 11.88
CA ASN A 507 28.33 16.16 13.00
C ASN A 507 27.16 16.73 13.78
N LYS A 508 26.04 15.99 13.86
CA LYS A 508 24.83 16.47 14.51
C LYS A 508 24.31 15.45 15.52
N ASN A 509 23.95 15.98 16.67
CA ASN A 509 23.22 15.29 17.71
C ASN A 509 21.74 15.63 17.55
N VAL A 510 20.90 14.64 17.26
CA VAL A 510 19.49 14.84 16.88
C VAL A 510 18.58 14.03 17.80
N THR A 511 17.46 14.62 18.23
CA THR A 511 16.35 13.84 18.77
C THR A 511 15.36 13.66 17.61
N PRO A 512 15.18 12.44 17.07
CA PRO A 512 14.32 12.23 15.92
C PRO A 512 12.86 12.59 16.21
N THR A 513 12.19 13.21 15.22
CA THR A 513 10.77 13.60 15.28
C THR A 513 10.05 13.28 13.98
N HIS A 514 8.72 13.41 14.00
CA HIS A 514 7.89 13.42 12.81
C HIS A 514 8.22 14.62 11.90
N HIS A 515 7.97 14.47 10.60
CA HIS A 515 7.85 15.61 9.69
C HIS A 515 6.56 16.39 10.00
N GLN A 516 6.53 17.71 9.75
CA GLN A 516 5.35 18.54 10.00
C GLN A 516 4.09 17.97 9.32
N LEU A 517 4.17 17.56 8.06
CA LEU A 517 3.05 16.88 7.37
C LEU A 517 2.48 15.63 8.08
N ARG A 518 3.31 14.81 8.76
CA ARG A 518 2.79 13.71 9.59
C ARG A 518 2.05 14.28 10.79
N GLN A 519 2.59 15.32 11.42
CA GLN A 519 1.91 16.00 12.52
C GLN A 519 0.57 16.56 12.06
N ASP A 520 0.50 17.22 10.90
CA ASP A 520 -0.75 17.73 10.32
C ASP A 520 -1.77 16.60 10.09
N TYR A 521 -1.33 15.43 9.64
CA TYR A 521 -2.19 14.24 9.50
C TYR A 521 -2.69 13.72 10.87
N LEU A 522 -1.83 13.68 11.89
CA LEU A 522 -2.22 13.28 13.25
C LEU A 522 -3.18 14.29 13.89
N ASP A 523 -2.96 15.58 13.66
CA ASP A 523 -3.84 16.66 14.12
C ASP A 523 -5.21 16.57 13.42
N ALA A 524 -5.24 16.21 12.13
CA ALA A 524 -6.47 15.93 11.41
C ALA A 524 -7.24 14.77 12.06
N LEU A 525 -6.59 13.64 12.35
CA LEU A 525 -7.24 12.53 13.08
C LEU A 525 -7.81 12.98 14.42
N ALA A 526 -7.01 13.69 15.23
CA ALA A 526 -7.45 14.19 16.53
C ALA A 526 -8.63 15.17 16.43
N SER A 527 -8.76 15.91 15.33
CA SER A 527 -9.88 16.84 15.12
C SER A 527 -11.23 16.15 14.85
N TYR A 528 -11.21 14.89 14.42
CA TYR A 528 -12.40 14.08 14.12
C TYR A 528 -12.61 12.90 15.09
N ASP A 529 -11.76 12.79 16.11
CA ASP A 529 -11.83 11.73 17.10
C ASP A 529 -13.08 11.87 18.00
N SER A 530 -13.78 10.76 18.24
CA SER A 530 -14.89 10.70 19.19
C SER A 530 -14.40 10.62 20.64
N GLY A 531 -13.16 10.16 20.85
CA GLY A 531 -12.56 9.95 22.17
C GLY A 531 -12.91 8.60 22.82
N ASP A 532 -13.55 7.69 22.08
CA ASP A 532 -13.93 6.35 22.58
C ASP A 532 -12.76 5.37 22.68
N HIS A 533 -11.70 5.63 21.92
CA HIS A 533 -10.48 4.84 21.92
C HIS A 533 -9.28 5.72 22.29
N PHE A 534 -8.24 5.15 22.91
CA PHE A 534 -7.01 5.90 23.21
C PHE A 534 -6.22 6.30 21.94
N ILE A 535 -6.56 5.70 20.80
CA ILE A 535 -6.07 6.09 19.48
C ILE A 535 -7.26 6.39 18.57
N PRO A 536 -7.23 7.49 17.79
CA PRO A 536 -8.36 7.84 16.93
C PRO A 536 -8.63 6.72 15.90
N LEU A 537 -9.87 6.21 15.89
CA LEU A 537 -10.41 5.18 15.00
C LEU A 537 -11.91 5.44 14.74
N PRO A 538 -12.48 4.90 13.64
CA PRO A 538 -13.91 4.99 13.38
C PRO A 538 -14.71 4.24 14.45
N TYR A 539 -15.68 4.92 15.04
CA TYR A 539 -16.54 4.39 16.11
C TYR A 539 -17.67 3.52 15.54
N SER A 540 -18.19 3.88 14.37
CA SER A 540 -19.38 3.27 13.77
C SER A 540 -19.10 1.92 13.09
N THR A 541 -17.89 1.38 13.23
CA THR A 541 -17.44 0.14 12.58
C THR A 541 -16.86 -0.85 13.57
N ARG A 542 -17.08 -2.14 13.34
CA ARG A 542 -16.22 -3.19 13.90
C ARG A 542 -14.79 -2.99 13.40
N ASN A 543 -13.82 -2.95 14.30
CA ASN A 543 -12.41 -2.71 13.98
C ASN A 543 -11.59 -3.98 14.23
N ILE A 544 -10.95 -4.51 13.19
CA ILE A 544 -10.04 -5.66 13.30
C ILE A 544 -8.68 -5.32 12.69
N ALA A 545 -7.63 -6.03 13.13
CA ALA A 545 -6.28 -5.81 12.61
C ALA A 545 -5.56 -7.11 12.25
N VAL A 546 -4.77 -7.04 11.17
CA VAL A 546 -3.86 -8.10 10.77
C VAL A 546 -2.44 -7.56 10.84
N SER A 547 -1.52 -8.31 11.45
CA SER A 547 -0.10 -8.05 11.39
C SER A 547 0.63 -9.22 10.74
N LEU A 548 1.48 -8.90 9.76
CA LEU A 548 2.45 -9.84 9.19
C LEU A 548 3.81 -9.81 9.92
N GLY A 549 3.84 -9.22 11.11
CA GLY A 549 4.96 -9.28 12.03
C GLY A 549 5.08 -10.65 12.69
N LYS A 550 5.84 -10.71 13.78
CA LYS A 550 6.01 -11.92 14.59
C LYS A 550 5.40 -11.69 15.97
N ILE A 551 4.66 -12.67 16.48
CA ILE A 551 3.94 -12.59 17.76
C ILE A 551 4.82 -12.19 18.95
N SER A 552 6.07 -12.65 19.00
CA SER A 552 6.99 -12.41 20.12
C SER A 552 8.47 -12.60 19.76
N GLY A 553 9.34 -12.18 20.68
CA GLY A 553 10.79 -12.37 20.59
C GLY A 553 11.54 -11.29 19.81
N THR A 554 12.86 -11.41 19.78
CA THR A 554 13.74 -10.48 19.08
C THR A 554 13.99 -10.91 17.63
N ASN A 555 14.44 -9.96 16.80
CA ASN A 555 14.78 -10.18 15.40
C ASN A 555 15.84 -11.30 15.19
N ASP A 556 16.80 -11.43 16.11
CA ASP A 556 17.94 -12.35 16.03
C ASP A 556 17.62 -13.80 16.47
N GLU A 557 16.44 -14.06 17.01
CA GLU A 557 15.99 -15.41 17.38
C GLU A 557 15.57 -16.26 16.15
N LEU A 558 15.41 -15.64 14.98
CA LEU A 558 15.00 -16.32 13.75
C LEU A 558 16.20 -16.94 13.03
N THR A 559 16.09 -18.23 12.68
CA THR A 559 17.13 -18.90 11.89
C THR A 559 17.09 -18.53 10.41
N GLU A 560 15.88 -18.30 9.85
CA GLU A 560 15.66 -17.84 8.48
C GLU A 560 14.30 -17.11 8.38
N PRO A 561 14.22 -15.93 7.73
CA PRO A 561 15.35 -15.13 7.25
C PRO A 561 16.12 -14.47 8.41
N LYS A 562 17.43 -14.25 8.22
CA LYS A 562 18.32 -13.70 9.25
C LYS A 562 18.21 -12.18 9.34
N PHE A 563 17.63 -11.69 10.43
CA PHE A 563 17.60 -10.27 10.76
C PHE A 563 18.82 -9.86 11.59
N ASN A 564 19.25 -8.60 11.48
CA ASN A 564 20.31 -8.09 12.34
C ASN A 564 19.74 -7.80 13.75
N ALA A 565 20.53 -8.09 14.78
CA ALA A 565 20.22 -7.66 16.15
C ALA A 565 20.25 -6.12 16.27
N SER A 566 19.57 -5.56 17.27
CA SER A 566 19.49 -4.10 17.47
C SER A 566 20.84 -3.46 17.84
N ASP A 567 21.84 -4.25 18.23
CA ASP A 567 23.20 -3.82 18.53
C ASP A 567 24.20 -4.09 17.39
N ASP A 568 23.83 -4.85 16.35
CA ASP A 568 24.68 -5.09 15.17
C ASP A 568 24.44 -4.00 14.11
N PRO A 569 25.44 -3.14 13.81
CA PRO A 569 25.28 -2.18 12.74
C PRO A 569 25.05 -2.89 11.41
N TRP A 570 23.98 -2.50 10.71
CA TRP A 570 23.67 -3.02 9.37
C TRP A 570 24.86 -2.92 8.41
N ARG A 571 25.63 -1.83 8.52
CA ARG A 571 26.89 -1.63 7.81
C ARG A 571 27.92 -0.98 8.72
N ASN A 572 29.10 -1.58 8.81
CA ASN A 572 30.25 -0.99 9.49
C ASN A 572 31.50 -1.27 8.64
N LEU A 573 31.83 -0.34 7.74
CA LEU A 573 32.93 -0.47 6.80
C LEU A 573 34.03 0.50 7.17
N TRP A 574 35.25 -0.03 7.23
CA TRP A 574 36.43 0.78 7.48
C TRP A 574 37.52 0.44 6.46
N TYR A 575 37.75 1.39 5.56
CA TYR A 575 38.83 1.38 4.58
C TYR A 575 39.78 2.56 4.85
N PRO A 576 41.05 2.49 4.41
CA PRO A 576 42.05 3.53 4.73
C PRO A 576 41.65 4.98 4.39
N ALA A 577 40.78 5.18 3.40
CA ALA A 577 40.29 6.49 2.97
C ALA A 577 38.77 6.70 3.17
N TYR A 578 38.05 5.69 3.67
CA TYR A 578 36.59 5.73 3.79
C TYR A 578 36.09 5.01 5.03
N ARG A 579 35.07 5.55 5.69
CA ARG A 579 34.38 4.92 6.81
C ARG A 579 32.88 5.13 6.68
N TYR A 580 32.16 4.02 6.59
CA TYR A 580 30.69 4.01 6.59
C TYR A 580 30.17 3.30 7.82
N TYR A 581 29.14 3.86 8.40
CA TYR A 581 28.44 3.29 9.53
C TYR A 581 26.94 3.54 9.37
N LEU A 582 26.16 2.46 9.39
CA LEU A 582 24.70 2.47 9.42
C LEU A 582 24.29 1.54 10.55
N SER A 583 23.57 2.09 11.52
CA SER A 583 23.04 1.36 12.66
C SER A 583 21.52 1.28 12.57
N PRO A 584 20.90 0.21 13.08
CA PRO A 584 19.48 0.24 13.44
C PRO A 584 19.20 1.30 14.51
N ALA A 585 17.93 1.68 14.61
CA ALA A 585 17.41 2.39 15.77
C ALA A 585 17.72 1.61 17.04
N LYS A 586 18.16 2.36 18.04
CA LYS A 586 18.38 1.85 19.38
C LYS A 586 17.81 2.83 20.38
N TYR A 587 17.01 2.33 21.31
CA TYR A 587 16.47 3.17 22.33
C TYR A 587 17.55 3.53 23.35
N ASN A 588 17.90 4.81 23.38
CA ASN A 588 18.73 5.38 24.42
C ASN A 588 18.17 6.74 24.85
N ALA A 589 17.60 6.80 26.04
CA ALA A 589 17.00 8.01 26.59
C ALA A 589 18.04 9.05 27.07
N SER A 590 19.27 8.62 27.38
CA SER A 590 20.24 9.43 28.12
C SER A 590 21.37 9.95 27.22
N ASP A 591 21.95 9.07 26.42
CA ASP A 591 23.14 9.36 25.62
C ASP A 591 22.82 9.38 24.12
N TYR A 592 23.58 10.18 23.38
CA TYR A 592 23.56 10.15 21.94
C TYR A 592 24.34 8.93 21.43
N GLU A 593 23.68 8.10 20.64
CA GLU A 593 24.28 6.95 19.98
C GLU A 593 24.47 7.23 18.49
N LYS A 594 25.56 6.72 17.94
CA LYS A 594 25.82 6.90 16.51
C LYS A 594 24.81 6.11 15.70
N LEU A 595 24.09 6.80 14.82
CA LEU A 595 23.13 6.19 13.89
C LEU A 595 23.73 6.06 12.49
N TYR A 596 24.38 7.13 12.02
CA TYR A 596 24.91 7.22 10.67
C TYR A 596 26.28 7.87 10.67
N ARG A 597 27.19 7.35 9.83
CA ARG A 597 28.43 8.01 9.47
C ARG A 597 28.79 7.74 8.01
N ASN A 598 29.17 8.80 7.32
CA ASN A 598 29.88 8.76 6.06
C ASN A 598 31.12 9.64 6.20
N TRP A 599 32.29 9.02 6.23
CA TRP A 599 33.56 9.71 6.15
C TRP A 599 34.31 9.24 4.90
N GLY A 600 34.84 10.17 4.13
CA GLY A 600 35.63 9.86 2.94
C GLY A 600 36.58 10.98 2.59
N VAL A 601 37.81 10.63 2.18
CA VAL A 601 38.73 11.59 1.57
C VAL A 601 38.43 11.66 0.08
N ARG A 602 38.20 12.87 -0.43
CA ARG A 602 38.12 13.19 -1.86
C ARG A 602 39.34 14.04 -2.22
N TYR A 603 39.78 14.00 -3.47
CA TYR A 603 40.85 14.86 -3.96
C TYR A 603 40.27 15.78 -5.01
N ALA A 604 40.43 17.10 -4.84
CA ALA A 604 40.22 18.06 -5.91
C ALA A 604 41.57 18.42 -6.54
N PHE A 605 41.62 18.50 -7.88
CA PHE A 605 42.68 19.07 -8.71
C PHE A 605 44.12 18.90 -8.17
N TYR A 606 44.83 17.90 -8.67
CA TYR A 606 46.30 17.72 -8.56
C TYR A 606 46.98 17.77 -7.18
N THR A 607 46.32 17.90 -6.01
CA THR A 607 46.92 17.61 -4.68
C THR A 607 46.07 17.90 -3.43
N ILE A 608 44.88 18.51 -3.52
CA ILE A 608 44.17 18.98 -2.31
C ILE A 608 43.12 17.94 -1.86
N PRO A 609 43.41 17.15 -0.80
CA PRO A 609 42.39 16.32 -0.19
C PRO A 609 41.34 17.20 0.51
N PHE A 610 40.07 16.94 0.28
CA PHE A 610 38.97 17.44 1.09
C PHE A 610 38.15 16.27 1.63
N GLY A 611 37.83 16.33 2.93
CA GLY A 611 37.07 15.27 3.59
C GLY A 611 35.58 15.55 3.57
N ILE A 612 34.77 14.55 3.23
CA ILE A 612 33.36 14.52 3.63
C ILE A 612 33.30 13.78 4.95
N THR A 613 32.67 14.38 5.95
CA THR A 613 32.41 13.83 7.27
C THR A 613 30.99 14.16 7.66
N HIS A 614 30.04 13.29 7.35
CA HIS A 614 28.70 13.35 7.90
C HIS A 614 28.59 12.33 9.03
N ALA A 615 28.18 12.76 10.21
CA ALA A 615 27.81 11.87 11.31
C ALA A 615 26.53 12.36 11.97
N ILE A 616 25.59 11.44 12.17
CA ILE A 616 24.39 11.68 12.94
C ILE A 616 24.42 10.76 14.14
N ASP A 617 24.42 11.37 15.32
CA ASP A 617 24.22 10.70 16.58
C ASP A 617 22.79 11.04 17.07
N VAL A 618 22.02 10.05 17.52
CA VAL A 618 20.62 10.19 17.92
C VAL A 618 20.39 9.80 19.37
N LYS A 619 19.35 10.36 19.99
CA LYS A 619 18.84 9.90 21.29
C LYS A 619 17.31 9.86 21.29
N GLY A 620 16.73 9.06 22.17
CA GLY A 620 15.28 8.94 22.34
C GLY A 620 14.55 8.36 21.13
N MET A 621 15.28 7.70 20.22
CA MET A 621 14.72 7.01 19.07
C MET A 621 14.14 5.67 19.54
N GLN A 622 12.87 5.39 19.25
CA GLN A 622 12.28 4.08 19.54
C GLN A 622 12.87 3.01 18.60
N GLU A 623 12.90 1.74 19.00
CA GLU A 623 13.36 0.61 18.17
C GLU A 623 12.32 0.21 17.11
N ILE A 624 11.84 1.21 16.39
CA ILE A 624 10.84 1.12 15.33
C ILE A 624 11.46 1.01 13.93
N ASP A 625 12.79 0.91 13.80
CA ASP A 625 13.48 0.72 12.49
C ASP A 625 13.17 -0.63 11.83
N ASN A 626 12.29 -1.39 12.46
CA ASN A 626 11.33 -2.34 11.94
C ASN A 626 10.57 -1.77 10.73
N ALA A 627 10.85 -2.28 9.53
CA ALA A 627 10.34 -1.76 8.26
C ALA A 627 8.83 -1.38 8.28
N SER A 628 8.50 -0.35 7.50
CA SER A 628 7.13 -0.03 7.07
C SER A 628 6.57 -1.23 6.32
N GLY A 629 5.67 -1.98 6.94
CA GLY A 629 5.23 -3.26 6.42
C GLY A 629 6.15 -4.38 6.87
N SER A 630 5.66 -5.62 6.91
CA SER A 630 6.56 -6.74 7.19
C SER A 630 7.73 -6.80 6.18
N TYR A 631 8.74 -7.62 6.42
CA TYR A 631 9.95 -7.51 5.60
C TYR A 631 9.60 -7.78 4.12
N MET A 632 10.03 -6.90 3.21
CA MET A 632 9.93 -7.17 1.78
C MET A 632 11.15 -7.97 1.37
N ALA A 633 10.97 -9.24 0.99
CA ALA A 633 12.03 -9.99 0.33
C ALA A 633 12.09 -9.65 -1.16
N ASN A 634 13.32 -9.67 -1.69
CA ASN A 634 13.69 -9.34 -3.07
C ASN A 634 13.61 -7.85 -3.41
N GLU A 635 14.08 -7.54 -4.62
CA GLU A 635 14.36 -6.22 -5.22
C GLU A 635 13.18 -5.20 -5.22
N GLY A 636 12.05 -5.54 -4.61
CA GLY A 636 10.86 -4.71 -4.30
C GLY A 636 11.01 -3.68 -3.18
N ASN A 637 12.15 -3.68 -2.48
CA ASN A 637 12.40 -2.86 -1.29
C ASN A 637 13.30 -1.66 -1.60
N VAL A 638 12.90 -0.45 -1.17
CA VAL A 638 13.71 0.77 -1.32
C VAL A 638 15.09 0.65 -0.63
N LEU A 639 15.17 -0.14 0.44
CA LEU A 639 16.43 -0.43 1.14
C LEU A 639 17.34 -1.35 0.32
N GLU A 640 16.77 -2.30 -0.41
CA GLU A 640 17.54 -3.17 -1.31
C GLU A 640 18.11 -2.38 -2.49
N ILE A 641 17.35 -1.43 -3.03
CA ILE A 641 17.84 -0.52 -4.07
C ILE A 641 18.95 0.37 -3.52
N ALA A 642 18.78 0.92 -2.32
CA ALA A 642 19.83 1.69 -1.66
C ALA A 642 21.09 0.85 -1.47
N ASP A 643 20.97 -0.40 -1.03
CA ASP A 643 22.11 -1.29 -0.85
C ASP A 643 22.77 -1.70 -2.16
N ASN A 644 21.99 -1.97 -3.21
CA ASN A 644 22.51 -2.25 -4.53
C ASN A 644 23.25 -1.04 -5.12
N LEU A 645 22.74 0.17 -4.87
CA LEU A 645 23.32 1.43 -5.31
C LEU A 645 24.64 1.74 -4.58
N TYR A 646 24.62 1.69 -3.25
CA TYR A 646 25.75 2.15 -2.43
C TYR A 646 26.77 1.03 -2.16
N TRP A 647 26.34 -0.23 -2.05
CA TRP A 647 27.16 -1.38 -1.60
C TRP A 647 27.13 -2.61 -2.54
N PRO A 648 27.22 -2.47 -3.87
CA PRO A 648 26.99 -3.59 -4.80
C PRO A 648 27.96 -4.78 -4.63
N LEU A 649 29.22 -4.54 -4.23
CA LEU A 649 30.23 -5.61 -4.01
C LEU A 649 30.06 -6.37 -2.69
N LEU A 650 29.33 -5.79 -1.73
CA LEU A 650 29.08 -6.36 -0.41
C LEU A 650 27.63 -6.86 -0.28
N TYR A 651 26.84 -6.64 -1.32
CA TYR A 651 25.48 -7.14 -1.42
C TYR A 651 25.50 -8.65 -1.57
N ASN A 652 25.10 -9.36 -0.52
CA ASN A 652 24.98 -10.82 -0.52
C ASN A 652 23.53 -11.29 -0.57
N GLY A 653 22.55 -10.38 -0.67
CA GLY A 653 21.11 -10.69 -0.75
C GLY A 653 20.51 -11.48 0.43
N THR A 654 21.25 -11.71 1.53
CA THR A 654 20.85 -12.66 2.60
C THR A 654 20.48 -12.02 3.93
N ARG A 655 20.80 -10.74 4.16
CA ARG A 655 20.46 -10.06 5.42
C ARG A 655 19.19 -9.25 5.25
N THR A 656 18.12 -9.67 5.92
CA THR A 656 16.92 -8.85 6.11
C THR A 656 17.21 -7.84 7.23
N TYR A 657 16.67 -6.62 7.11
CA TYR A 657 16.98 -5.57 8.08
C TYR A 657 16.24 -5.81 9.38
N THR A 658 14.92 -5.85 9.30
CA THR A 658 13.97 -5.99 10.41
C THR A 658 12.57 -6.39 9.87
N HIS A 659 11.67 -6.87 10.72
CA HIS A 659 10.25 -7.08 10.40
C HIS A 659 9.36 -6.07 11.13
N LYS A 660 8.10 -5.92 10.73
CA LYS A 660 7.16 -4.96 11.32
C LYS A 660 6.96 -5.19 12.82
N ALA A 661 6.91 -4.10 13.59
CA ALA A 661 6.53 -4.13 15.00
C ALA A 661 5.02 -4.32 15.16
N VAL A 662 4.65 -5.36 15.91
CA VAL A 662 3.26 -5.68 16.29
C VAL A 662 2.59 -4.53 17.03
N LEU A 663 3.37 -3.83 17.86
CA LEU A 663 2.93 -2.64 18.60
C LEU A 663 2.30 -1.58 17.69
N SER A 664 2.84 -1.39 16.48
CA SER A 664 2.29 -0.42 15.52
C SER A 664 1.09 -0.99 14.76
N ALA A 665 1.12 -2.28 14.38
CA ALA A 665 0.03 -2.91 13.65
C ALA A 665 -1.26 -3.03 14.47
N PHE A 666 -1.14 -3.36 15.75
CA PHE A 666 -2.25 -3.49 16.70
C PHE A 666 -2.47 -2.25 17.56
N ALA A 667 -1.79 -1.15 17.22
CA ALA A 667 -1.89 0.12 17.92
C ALA A 667 -1.74 -0.02 19.46
N ILE A 668 -0.90 -0.94 19.94
CA ILE A 668 -0.76 -1.25 21.37
C ILE A 668 -0.47 0.03 22.16
N ASN A 669 -1.17 0.20 23.29
CA ASN A 669 -1.03 1.37 24.15
C ASN A 669 0.45 1.56 24.56
N LYS A 670 0.96 2.77 24.32
CA LYS A 670 2.36 3.16 24.61
C LYS A 670 2.75 2.96 26.08
N ALA A 671 1.79 3.01 27.00
CA ALA A 671 2.02 2.76 28.42
C ALA A 671 2.47 1.31 28.72
N LEU A 672 2.14 0.38 27.83
CA LEU A 672 2.47 -1.05 27.95
C LEU A 672 3.74 -1.42 27.18
N TRP A 673 4.36 -0.45 26.50
CA TRP A 673 5.58 -0.72 25.75
C TRP A 673 6.74 -1.01 26.71
N PRO A 674 7.67 -1.91 26.32
CA PRO A 674 8.87 -2.15 27.10
C PRO A 674 9.65 -0.86 27.39
N THR A 675 10.00 -0.63 28.66
CA THR A 675 10.71 0.59 29.10
C THR A 675 12.14 0.68 28.58
N ASN A 676 12.70 -0.44 28.14
CA ASN A 676 13.98 -0.51 27.42
C ASN A 676 13.86 -0.04 25.96
N GLY A 677 12.65 0.32 25.51
CA GLY A 677 12.33 0.76 24.15
C GLY A 677 12.40 -0.32 23.09
N THR A 678 12.48 -1.60 23.50
CA THR A 678 12.38 -2.74 22.59
C THR A 678 10.93 -2.93 22.14
N HIS A 679 10.74 -3.30 20.88
CA HIS A 679 9.41 -3.53 20.28
C HIS A 679 9.06 -5.03 20.24
N THR A 680 9.53 -5.80 21.22
CA THR A 680 9.52 -7.28 21.25
C THR A 680 8.46 -7.85 22.21
N LEU A 681 7.33 -7.16 22.33
CA LEU A 681 6.26 -7.56 23.24
C LEU A 681 5.57 -8.83 22.73
N ASP A 682 5.40 -9.83 23.60
CA ASP A 682 4.63 -11.03 23.29
C ASP A 682 3.13 -10.73 23.43
N MET A 683 2.34 -11.03 22.41
CA MET A 683 0.89 -10.82 22.46
C MET A 683 0.22 -11.80 23.44
N HIS A 684 0.84 -12.94 23.73
CA HIS A 684 0.39 -13.88 24.75
C HIS A 684 0.51 -13.31 26.17
N ASP A 685 1.59 -12.57 26.44
CA ASP A 685 1.83 -11.91 27.73
C ASP A 685 0.83 -10.78 27.98
N LEU A 686 0.26 -10.23 26.92
CA LEU A 686 -0.84 -9.27 26.98
C LEU A 686 -2.22 -9.91 27.05
N GLU A 687 -2.32 -11.24 27.01
CA GLU A 687 -3.59 -11.99 27.04
C GLU A 687 -4.49 -11.66 25.84
N LEU A 688 -3.91 -11.37 24.67
CA LEU A 688 -4.67 -10.96 23.48
C LEU A 688 -4.96 -12.12 22.50
N MET A 689 -4.40 -13.31 22.75
CA MET A 689 -4.34 -14.39 21.76
C MET A 689 -5.27 -15.56 22.09
N TYR A 690 -6.30 -15.37 22.91
CA TYR A 690 -7.32 -16.39 23.12
C TYR A 690 -8.30 -16.42 21.94
N ASP A 691 -8.56 -17.61 21.39
CA ASP A 691 -9.49 -17.83 20.28
C ASP A 691 -10.69 -18.74 20.64
N ASP A 692 -10.82 -19.15 21.91
CA ASP A 692 -11.96 -19.86 22.47
C ASP A 692 -12.29 -19.45 23.93
N GLU A 693 -13.46 -19.86 24.43
CA GLU A 693 -13.89 -19.61 25.83
C GLU A 693 -13.19 -20.50 26.87
N GLU A 694 -12.60 -21.62 26.46
CA GLU A 694 -12.01 -22.59 27.39
C GLU A 694 -10.68 -22.05 27.96
N GLY A 695 -10.00 -21.19 27.21
CA GLY A 695 -8.98 -20.29 27.74
C GLY A 695 -7.61 -20.93 28.00
N ASP A 696 -7.27 -22.03 27.33
CA ASP A 696 -5.91 -22.60 27.27
C ASP A 696 -5.86 -23.76 26.23
N PRO A 697 -4.88 -23.79 25.29
CA PRO A 697 -3.83 -22.81 25.05
C PRO A 697 -4.28 -21.60 24.23
N GLN A 698 -3.65 -20.46 24.49
CA GLN A 698 -3.73 -19.32 23.57
C GLN A 698 -3.24 -19.73 22.18
N SER A 699 -3.82 -19.10 21.16
CA SER A 699 -3.56 -19.35 19.75
C SER A 699 -2.31 -18.66 19.26
N ASP A 700 -1.59 -19.34 18.39
CA ASP A 700 -0.38 -18.84 17.74
C ASP A 700 -0.66 -18.01 16.47
N HIS A 701 -1.94 -17.78 16.13
CA HIS A 701 -2.35 -17.20 14.84
C HIS A 701 -3.32 -16.02 14.95
N TYR A 702 -4.29 -16.05 15.86
CA TYR A 702 -5.26 -14.96 16.03
C TYR A 702 -5.89 -14.99 17.41
N GLY A 703 -6.50 -13.89 17.82
CA GLY A 703 -7.22 -13.83 19.09
C GLY A 703 -8.27 -12.74 19.15
N TYR A 704 -9.12 -12.89 20.16
CA TYR A 704 -10.19 -11.96 20.52
C TYR A 704 -9.83 -11.33 21.88
N PRO A 705 -9.30 -10.10 21.90
CA PRO A 705 -8.78 -9.46 23.12
C PRO A 705 -9.74 -9.44 24.32
N ASN A 706 -11.05 -9.39 24.07
CA ASN A 706 -12.07 -9.40 25.11
C ASN A 706 -12.09 -10.71 25.93
N ILE A 707 -11.58 -11.83 25.42
CA ILE A 707 -11.57 -13.11 26.15
C ILE A 707 -10.56 -13.05 27.30
N GLY A 708 -9.31 -12.68 27.01
CA GLY A 708 -8.26 -12.55 28.01
C GLY A 708 -8.39 -11.28 28.85
N ARG A 709 -8.95 -10.22 28.27
CA ARG A 709 -9.07 -8.88 28.88
C ARG A 709 -10.51 -8.31 28.83
N PRO A 710 -11.49 -8.96 29.47
CA PRO A 710 -12.91 -8.63 29.32
C PRO A 710 -13.32 -7.24 29.84
N THR A 711 -12.46 -6.58 30.62
CA THR A 711 -12.78 -5.28 31.23
C THR A 711 -11.93 -4.12 30.72
N ASP A 712 -10.81 -4.40 30.04
CA ASP A 712 -9.83 -3.37 29.68
C ASP A 712 -9.10 -3.62 28.36
N HIS A 713 -9.56 -4.55 27.51
CA HIS A 713 -8.89 -4.81 26.23
C HIS A 713 -8.78 -3.55 25.35
N PHE A 714 -9.80 -2.68 25.32
CA PHE A 714 -9.73 -1.39 24.60
C PHE A 714 -8.73 -0.38 25.16
N GLU A 715 -8.24 -0.56 26.39
CA GLU A 715 -7.12 0.21 26.95
C GLU A 715 -5.76 -0.36 26.50
N VAL A 716 -5.74 -1.58 25.97
CA VAL A 716 -4.54 -2.25 25.46
C VAL A 716 -4.43 -2.10 23.94
N THR A 717 -5.50 -2.41 23.22
CA THR A 717 -5.60 -2.34 21.76
C THR A 717 -7.03 -1.94 21.38
N PRO A 718 -7.24 -1.09 20.36
CA PRO A 718 -8.58 -0.68 19.97
C PRO A 718 -9.31 -1.73 19.10
N PHE A 719 -8.71 -2.89 18.86
CA PHE A 719 -9.24 -3.91 17.95
C PHE A 719 -9.99 -4.99 18.69
N GLU A 720 -11.13 -5.40 18.12
CA GLU A 720 -11.96 -6.50 18.65
C GLU A 720 -11.45 -7.88 18.25
N ALA A 721 -10.67 -7.96 17.17
CA ALA A 721 -10.01 -9.17 16.73
C ALA A 721 -8.65 -8.84 16.09
N ILE A 722 -7.66 -9.69 16.36
CA ILE A 722 -6.30 -9.53 15.85
C ILE A 722 -5.77 -10.82 15.25
N TYR A 723 -4.95 -10.71 14.19
CA TYR A 723 -4.24 -11.84 13.59
C TYR A 723 -2.74 -11.57 13.55
N ILE A 724 -1.94 -12.54 14.00
CA ILE A 724 -0.48 -12.54 13.91
C ILE A 724 0.10 -13.95 13.98
N ASP A 725 1.14 -14.21 13.20
CA ASP A 725 1.84 -15.50 13.17
C ASP A 725 3.10 -15.57 14.06
N ASN A 726 3.51 -16.81 14.35
CA ASN A 726 4.77 -17.15 15.01
C ASN A 726 6.05 -16.81 14.21
N THR A 727 5.90 -16.58 12.91
CA THR A 727 6.99 -16.17 12.02
C THR A 727 6.58 -14.94 11.24
N PRO A 728 7.50 -13.99 10.99
CA PRO A 728 7.17 -12.85 10.17
C PRO A 728 6.92 -13.30 8.72
N ASN A 729 5.93 -12.67 8.08
CA ASN A 729 5.55 -12.91 6.70
C ASN A 729 6.03 -11.76 5.79
N HIS A 730 6.05 -11.95 4.47
CA HIS A 730 6.39 -10.85 3.55
C HIS A 730 5.28 -9.80 3.46
N HIS A 731 5.64 -8.52 3.31
CA HIS A 731 4.61 -7.46 3.34
C HIS A 731 3.65 -7.55 2.17
N ILE A 732 2.44 -8.04 2.48
CA ILE A 732 1.31 -8.27 1.59
C ILE A 732 1.63 -9.32 0.49
N ASN A 733 2.88 -9.49 0.06
CA ASN A 733 3.31 -10.41 -0.98
C ASN A 733 3.66 -11.79 -0.40
N LEU A 734 2.64 -12.58 -0.07
CA LEU A 734 2.81 -13.88 0.60
C LEU A 734 3.22 -15.03 -0.35
N LYS A 735 3.72 -14.74 -1.56
CA LYS A 735 4.00 -15.73 -2.62
C LYS A 735 4.85 -16.91 -2.15
N ASN A 736 5.87 -16.62 -1.35
CA ASN A 736 6.87 -17.59 -0.91
C ASN A 736 6.68 -18.00 0.55
N ASP A 737 5.58 -17.59 1.17
CA ASP A 737 5.34 -17.79 2.60
C ASP A 737 4.84 -19.22 2.86
N ASN A 738 4.67 -19.58 4.12
CA ASN A 738 4.09 -20.87 4.50
C ASN A 738 2.63 -20.96 4.00
N ALA A 739 2.30 -22.07 3.32
CA ALA A 739 0.95 -22.29 2.81
C ALA A 739 -0.10 -22.44 3.91
N THR A 740 0.28 -23.01 5.06
CA THR A 740 -0.63 -23.18 6.19
C THR A 740 -0.99 -21.82 6.81
N ASP A 741 0.01 -20.99 7.11
CA ASP A 741 -0.20 -19.66 7.69
C ASP A 741 -1.07 -18.79 6.77
N ARG A 742 -0.81 -18.84 5.45
CA ARG A 742 -1.67 -18.18 4.45
C ARG A 742 -3.13 -18.65 4.50
N ALA A 743 -3.36 -19.96 4.57
CA ALA A 743 -4.72 -20.51 4.59
C ALA A 743 -5.47 -20.12 5.88
N ILE A 744 -4.77 -20.08 7.02
CA ILE A 744 -5.34 -19.65 8.30
C ILE A 744 -5.67 -18.15 8.26
N LEU A 745 -4.76 -17.31 7.78
CA LEU A 745 -5.02 -15.88 7.56
C LEU A 745 -6.24 -15.64 6.67
N THR A 746 -6.29 -16.30 5.52
CA THR A 746 -7.44 -16.18 4.59
C THR A 746 -8.72 -16.63 5.25
N SER A 747 -8.69 -17.73 6.01
CA SER A 747 -9.86 -18.24 6.75
C SER A 747 -10.33 -17.27 7.81
N PHE A 748 -9.41 -16.71 8.61
CA PHE A 748 -9.69 -15.67 9.60
C PHE A 748 -10.39 -14.47 8.95
N MET A 749 -9.80 -13.91 7.89
CA MET A 749 -10.38 -12.75 7.20
C MET A 749 -11.77 -13.05 6.61
N VAL A 750 -11.95 -14.20 5.96
CA VAL A 750 -13.25 -14.58 5.39
C VAL A 750 -14.31 -14.75 6.47
N ASN A 751 -13.95 -15.38 7.61
CA ASN A 751 -14.85 -15.56 8.75
C ASN A 751 -15.26 -14.23 9.36
N GLU A 752 -14.35 -13.26 9.51
CA GLU A 752 -14.71 -11.92 10.00
C GLU A 752 -15.60 -11.15 9.00
N TYR A 753 -15.46 -11.41 7.70
CA TYR A 753 -16.16 -10.67 6.67
C TYR A 753 -17.57 -11.20 6.48
N ARG A 754 -17.74 -12.52 6.37
CA ARG A 754 -19.03 -13.18 6.18
C ARG A 754 -18.94 -14.60 6.74
N PRO A 755 -19.18 -14.79 8.05
CA PRO A 755 -19.13 -16.12 8.65
C PRO A 755 -20.32 -16.96 8.20
N SER A 756 -20.17 -18.29 8.24
CA SER A 756 -21.29 -19.20 7.97
C SER A 756 -22.37 -19.12 9.04
N ILE A 757 -21.96 -18.90 10.30
CA ILE A 757 -22.83 -18.60 11.43
C ILE A 757 -22.48 -17.19 11.92
N LEU A 758 -23.43 -16.27 11.82
CA LEU A 758 -23.24 -14.88 12.26
C LEU A 758 -23.86 -14.68 13.63
N ASN A 759 -23.02 -14.35 14.60
CA ASN A 759 -23.45 -14.01 15.95
C ASN A 759 -23.47 -12.49 16.10
N LEU A 760 -24.59 -11.95 16.58
CA LEU A 760 -24.79 -10.51 16.81
C LEU A 760 -25.09 -10.28 18.30
N GLN A 761 -24.18 -9.60 18.98
CA GLN A 761 -24.29 -9.20 20.38
C GLN A 761 -23.51 -7.90 20.61
N ASN A 762 -23.78 -7.24 21.73
CA ASN A 762 -23.17 -5.98 22.13
C ASN A 762 -23.14 -4.93 21.01
N ASP A 763 -24.28 -4.76 20.35
CA ASP A 763 -24.45 -3.84 19.24
C ASP A 763 -25.82 -3.16 19.34
N HIS A 764 -25.78 -1.83 19.27
CA HIS A 764 -26.94 -0.94 19.29
C HIS A 764 -27.15 -0.40 17.88
N LEU A 765 -27.73 -1.25 17.03
CA LEU A 765 -27.94 -0.95 15.63
C LEU A 765 -28.86 0.27 15.47
N GLY A 766 -28.28 1.37 15.01
CA GLY A 766 -28.90 2.68 14.81
C GLY A 766 -28.23 3.79 15.61
N GLU A 767 -27.51 3.48 16.70
CA GLU A 767 -26.78 4.44 17.55
C GLU A 767 -25.61 5.09 16.80
N GLN A 768 -24.98 4.35 15.88
CA GLN A 768 -23.93 4.84 14.99
C GLN A 768 -24.39 5.95 14.03
N ALA A 769 -25.71 6.18 13.95
CA ALA A 769 -26.30 7.24 13.14
C ALA A 769 -27.08 8.22 14.01
N ARG A 770 -27.22 9.45 13.51
CA ARG A 770 -28.07 10.44 14.17
C ARG A 770 -29.52 9.94 14.24
N SER A 771 -30.22 10.25 15.33
CA SER A 771 -31.60 9.80 15.57
C SER A 771 -32.64 10.20 14.50
N THR A 772 -32.33 11.21 13.68
CA THR A 772 -33.17 11.66 12.56
C THR A 772 -32.89 10.94 11.24
N TYR A 773 -31.91 10.04 11.22
CA TYR A 773 -31.50 9.27 10.05
C TYR A 773 -31.91 7.82 10.23
N THR A 774 -32.65 7.27 9.27
CA THR A 774 -32.99 5.85 9.26
C THR A 774 -31.76 5.03 8.86
N TYR A 775 -31.17 4.31 9.81
CA TYR A 775 -30.04 3.44 9.57
C TYR A 775 -30.53 2.09 9.04
N LYS A 776 -30.21 1.79 7.78
CA LYS A 776 -30.57 0.53 7.15
C LYS A 776 -29.42 -0.46 7.31
N SER A 777 -29.71 -1.71 7.65
CA SER A 777 -28.67 -2.74 7.74
C SER A 777 -29.22 -4.08 7.32
N LYS A 778 -28.43 -4.82 6.53
CA LYS A 778 -28.71 -6.19 6.16
C LYS A 778 -27.58 -7.09 6.64
N ARG A 779 -27.92 -8.02 7.53
CA ARG A 779 -27.01 -9.04 8.06
C ARG A 779 -27.35 -10.37 7.43
N ILE A 780 -26.35 -10.99 6.80
CA ILE A 780 -26.51 -12.22 6.02
C ILE A 780 -25.54 -13.27 6.55
N ALA A 781 -26.02 -14.49 6.75
CA ALA A 781 -25.21 -15.66 7.06
C ALA A 781 -25.59 -16.84 6.15
N LYS A 782 -24.63 -17.69 5.83
CA LYS A 782 -24.90 -18.88 5.00
C LYS A 782 -25.81 -19.88 5.71
N GLU A 783 -25.54 -20.13 6.98
CA GLU A 783 -26.23 -21.16 7.76
C GLU A 783 -27.18 -20.56 8.78
N ALA A 784 -26.68 -19.76 9.72
CA ALA A 784 -27.49 -19.27 10.83
C ALA A 784 -27.11 -17.86 11.29
N ILE A 785 -28.10 -17.14 11.82
CA ILE A 785 -27.87 -15.90 12.59
C ILE A 785 -28.32 -16.15 14.02
N HIS A 786 -27.47 -15.86 15.00
CA HIS A 786 -27.85 -15.81 16.41
C HIS A 786 -27.78 -14.36 16.89
N THR A 787 -28.83 -13.91 17.58
CA THR A 787 -28.84 -12.60 18.24
C THR A 787 -29.07 -12.81 19.73
N GLY A 788 -28.44 -12.02 20.60
CA GLY A 788 -28.67 -12.10 22.04
C GLY A 788 -27.60 -11.42 22.88
N PHE A 789 -27.66 -11.61 24.20
CA PHE A 789 -26.69 -11.05 25.14
C PHE A 789 -25.35 -11.81 25.18
N ASP A 790 -25.41 -13.12 24.95
CA ASP A 790 -24.30 -14.06 25.10
C ASP A 790 -24.46 -15.18 24.05
N VAL A 791 -24.18 -14.84 22.80
CA VAL A 791 -24.28 -15.75 21.64
C VAL A 791 -22.94 -16.08 21.02
N THR A 792 -21.89 -15.31 21.34
CA THR A 792 -20.52 -15.55 20.91
C THR A 792 -19.53 -15.07 21.95
N TYR A 793 -18.33 -15.63 21.90
CA TYR A 793 -17.18 -15.17 22.69
C TYR A 793 -16.31 -14.16 21.95
N THR A 794 -16.50 -14.03 20.64
CA THR A 794 -15.65 -13.24 19.73
C THR A 794 -15.83 -11.73 19.86
N THR A 795 -16.80 -11.28 20.66
CA THR A 795 -17.06 -9.88 20.98
C THR A 795 -17.50 -9.78 22.43
N ASP A 796 -17.49 -8.57 23.01
CA ASP A 796 -17.98 -8.35 24.37
C ASP A 796 -19.42 -8.84 24.56
N LYS A 797 -19.75 -9.27 25.79
CA LYS A 797 -21.12 -9.63 26.15
C LYS A 797 -21.95 -8.37 26.29
N GLY A 798 -23.12 -8.35 25.68
CA GLY A 798 -23.96 -7.17 25.66
C GLY A 798 -25.20 -7.38 24.82
N TYR A 799 -26.21 -6.54 25.04
CA TYR A 799 -27.47 -6.66 24.34
C TYR A 799 -27.32 -6.40 22.83
N TYR A 800 -28.15 -7.07 22.04
CA TYR A 800 -28.34 -6.72 20.63
C TYR A 800 -29.63 -5.91 20.53
N VAL A 801 -29.50 -4.60 20.32
CA VAL A 801 -30.62 -3.66 20.32
C VAL A 801 -30.78 -3.07 18.92
N VAL A 802 -31.99 -3.16 18.37
CA VAL A 802 -32.37 -2.42 17.16
C VAL A 802 -33.05 -1.13 17.60
N GLU A 803 -32.34 -0.02 17.44
CA GLU A 803 -32.74 1.31 17.90
C GLU A 803 -33.94 1.87 17.12
N PRO A 804 -34.70 2.86 17.65
CA PRO A 804 -35.90 3.38 17.00
C PRO A 804 -35.69 3.96 15.59
N ASN A 805 -34.46 4.37 15.26
CA ASN A 805 -34.09 4.88 13.94
C ASN A 805 -33.50 3.79 13.03
N ALA A 806 -33.50 2.51 13.41
CA ALA A 806 -32.95 1.44 12.59
C ALA A 806 -34.01 0.65 11.81
N ASP A 807 -33.57 0.13 10.66
CA ASP A 807 -34.33 -0.71 9.76
C ASP A 807 -33.45 -1.91 9.36
N LEU A 808 -33.69 -3.04 10.02
CA LEU A 808 -32.85 -4.23 9.97
C LEU A 808 -33.46 -5.33 9.09
N ILE A 809 -32.62 -5.97 8.28
CA ILE A 809 -32.91 -7.23 7.60
C ILE A 809 -31.94 -8.30 8.12
N LEU A 810 -32.48 -9.38 8.70
CA LEU A 810 -31.73 -10.58 9.04
C LEU A 810 -32.07 -11.71 8.06
N GLU A 811 -31.05 -12.25 7.39
CA GLU A 811 -31.17 -13.29 6.37
C GLU A 811 -30.20 -14.44 6.63
N ALA A 812 -30.74 -15.66 6.81
CA ALA A 812 -29.92 -16.86 6.99
C ALA A 812 -30.50 -18.04 6.20
N GLY A 813 -29.64 -18.96 5.75
CA GLY A 813 -30.07 -20.10 4.94
C GLY A 813 -30.88 -21.15 5.70
N ASN A 814 -30.50 -21.47 6.93
CA ASN A 814 -31.12 -22.56 7.68
C ASN A 814 -32.08 -22.04 8.77
N TYR A 815 -31.60 -21.18 9.66
CA TYR A 815 -32.43 -20.66 10.75
C TYR A 815 -31.87 -19.35 11.34
N ILE A 816 -32.75 -18.61 12.02
CA ILE A 816 -32.39 -17.42 12.80
C ILE A 816 -32.86 -17.65 14.23
N GLU A 817 -31.95 -17.54 15.19
CA GLU A 817 -32.20 -17.74 16.61
C GLU A 817 -32.15 -16.40 17.35
N LEU A 818 -33.27 -15.99 17.93
CA LEU A 818 -33.35 -14.79 18.78
C LEU A 818 -33.31 -15.24 20.24
N ARG A 819 -32.17 -15.03 20.92
CA ARG A 819 -31.94 -15.42 22.31
C ARG A 819 -32.27 -14.26 23.28
N PRO A 820 -32.35 -14.53 24.60
CA PRO A 820 -32.47 -13.46 25.58
C PRO A 820 -31.40 -12.38 25.38
N GLY A 821 -31.83 -11.12 25.39
CA GLY A 821 -30.99 -9.97 25.13
C GLY A 821 -31.09 -9.38 23.72
N THR A 822 -31.91 -9.97 22.85
CA THR A 822 -32.34 -9.34 21.60
C THR A 822 -33.52 -8.40 21.84
N TYR A 823 -33.37 -7.15 21.47
CA TYR A 823 -34.42 -6.12 21.58
C TYR A 823 -34.66 -5.43 20.24
N THR A 824 -35.92 -5.10 19.98
CA THR A 824 -36.32 -4.21 18.88
C THR A 824 -37.17 -3.12 19.49
N GLU A 825 -36.65 -1.89 19.50
CA GLU A 825 -37.29 -0.78 20.19
C GLU A 825 -38.53 -0.27 19.44
N LEU A 826 -39.39 0.45 20.16
CA LEU A 826 -40.56 1.07 19.55
C LEU A 826 -40.14 2.14 18.54
N GLY A 827 -40.42 1.89 17.26
CA GLY A 827 -40.06 2.76 16.14
C GLY A 827 -39.14 2.07 15.13
N ALA A 828 -38.40 1.06 15.58
CA ALA A 828 -37.54 0.24 14.74
C ALA A 828 -38.35 -0.63 13.77
N ALA A 829 -37.74 -0.93 12.62
CA ALA A 829 -38.20 -1.95 11.69
C ALA A 829 -37.22 -3.12 11.69
N ALA A 830 -37.75 -4.35 11.70
CA ALA A 830 -36.94 -5.56 11.60
C ALA A 830 -37.67 -6.60 10.74
N LEU A 831 -37.05 -6.99 9.63
CA LEU A 831 -37.46 -8.10 8.79
C LEU A 831 -36.53 -9.28 9.05
N ILE A 832 -37.11 -10.43 9.39
CA ILE A 832 -36.37 -11.65 9.70
C ILE A 832 -36.89 -12.73 8.76
N HIS A 833 -36.03 -13.25 7.89
CA HIS A 833 -36.43 -14.26 6.93
C HIS A 833 -35.35 -15.33 6.71
N ILE A 834 -35.81 -16.57 6.51
CA ILE A 834 -34.94 -17.70 6.21
C ILE A 834 -34.89 -17.84 4.70
N TYR A 835 -33.78 -17.41 4.12
CA TYR A 835 -33.51 -17.43 2.70
C TYR A 835 -32.00 -17.34 2.52
N TYR A 836 -31.44 -18.17 1.64
CA TYR A 836 -30.08 -18.00 1.18
C TYR A 836 -30.01 -18.46 -0.27
N GLU A 837 -29.47 -17.59 -1.11
CA GLU A 837 -29.29 -17.87 -2.52
C GLU A 837 -27.86 -18.34 -2.75
N GLU A 838 -27.68 -19.63 -3.07
CA GLU A 838 -26.37 -20.16 -3.41
C GLU A 838 -25.94 -19.70 -4.81
N CYS A 839 -24.64 -19.42 -4.97
CA CYS A 839 -24.08 -19.24 -6.30
C CYS A 839 -24.00 -20.60 -7.02
N ASN A 840 -24.89 -20.83 -7.98
CA ASN A 840 -24.81 -21.97 -8.88
C ASN A 840 -23.71 -21.74 -9.93
N GLU A 841 -22.56 -22.41 -9.79
CA GLU A 841 -21.48 -22.42 -10.82
C GLU A 841 -21.82 -23.29 -12.06
N LEU A 842 -23.08 -23.72 -12.25
CA LEU A 842 -23.38 -24.89 -13.08
C LEU A 842 -23.58 -24.69 -14.60
N ASP A 843 -23.46 -23.48 -15.17
CA ASP A 843 -23.70 -23.30 -16.62
C ASP A 843 -22.48 -22.87 -17.47
N ALA A 844 -21.28 -22.73 -16.92
CA ALA A 844 -20.10 -22.30 -17.70
C ALA A 844 -18.98 -23.35 -17.86
N LEU A 845 -19.02 -24.50 -17.18
CA LEU A 845 -17.90 -25.47 -17.19
C LEU A 845 -18.38 -26.92 -17.34
N SER A 846 -18.64 -27.34 -18.59
CA SER A 846 -18.83 -28.75 -18.93
C SER A 846 -18.43 -29.07 -20.39
N GLU A 847 -17.17 -28.84 -20.75
CA GLU A 847 -16.52 -29.63 -21.80
C GLU A 847 -15.09 -30.00 -21.36
N ASN A 848 -14.98 -30.99 -20.46
CA ASN A 848 -13.99 -32.07 -20.52
C ASN A 848 -14.09 -32.96 -19.27
N LYS A 849 -14.96 -33.97 -19.35
CA LYS A 849 -15.03 -35.04 -18.35
C LYS A 849 -13.79 -35.94 -18.44
N ARG A 850 -13.10 -36.11 -17.31
CA ARG A 850 -12.59 -37.44 -16.89
C ARG A 850 -13.11 -37.75 -15.49
N PRO A 851 -13.59 -38.98 -15.24
CA PRO A 851 -14.41 -39.28 -14.08
C PRO A 851 -13.55 -39.55 -12.86
N ILE A 852 -13.79 -38.83 -11.77
CA ILE A 852 -13.38 -39.25 -10.44
C ILE A 852 -14.55 -40.02 -9.84
N THR A 853 -14.19 -41.21 -9.38
CA THR A 853 -14.98 -42.31 -8.84
C THR A 853 -16.03 -41.88 -7.82
N GLU A 854 -17.26 -42.32 -8.09
CA GLU A 854 -18.36 -42.46 -7.14
C GLU A 854 -17.87 -43.19 -5.87
N ILE A 855 -18.03 -42.57 -4.71
CA ILE A 855 -18.55 -43.13 -3.44
C ILE A 855 -18.76 -41.92 -2.52
N GLN A 856 -20.00 -41.41 -2.49
CA GLN A 856 -20.67 -40.66 -1.40
C GLN A 856 -21.85 -39.78 -1.89
N SER A 857 -22.36 -39.97 -3.11
CA SER A 857 -23.57 -39.32 -3.62
C SER A 857 -24.87 -40.13 -3.44
N GLN A 858 -24.94 -41.05 -2.46
CA GLN A 858 -26.11 -41.93 -2.27
C GLN A 858 -26.93 -41.71 -0.99
N MET A 859 -26.91 -40.51 -0.40
CA MET A 859 -27.86 -40.18 0.68
C MET A 859 -28.63 -38.86 0.57
N VAL A 860 -28.50 -38.10 -0.52
CA VAL A 860 -29.27 -36.85 -0.68
C VAL A 860 -29.73 -36.69 -2.12
N HIS A 861 -30.67 -37.53 -2.55
CA HIS A 861 -31.58 -37.22 -3.67
C HIS A 861 -32.71 -38.25 -3.70
N GLU A 862 -33.55 -38.22 -2.68
CA GLU A 862 -34.94 -38.67 -2.83
C GLU A 862 -35.79 -37.90 -1.81
N ARG A 863 -36.72 -37.08 -2.33
CA ARG A 863 -37.73 -36.21 -1.68
C ARG A 863 -37.31 -34.78 -1.35
N ARG A 864 -37.82 -33.81 -2.13
CA ARG A 864 -38.87 -32.85 -1.64
C ARG A 864 -39.43 -31.83 -2.65
N GLU A 865 -39.21 -31.94 -3.96
CA GLU A 865 -39.91 -31.07 -4.92
C GLU A 865 -41.42 -31.36 -5.09
N GLY A 866 -41.95 -32.41 -4.46
CA GLY A 866 -43.37 -32.75 -4.47
C GLY A 866 -44.20 -32.20 -3.30
N GLU A 867 -43.59 -31.64 -2.25
CA GLU A 867 -44.32 -31.23 -1.03
C GLU A 867 -44.66 -29.73 -0.99
N THR A 868 -43.81 -28.83 -1.49
CA THR A 868 -44.04 -27.37 -1.41
C THR A 868 -45.26 -26.89 -2.21
N ASN A 869 -45.58 -27.52 -3.34
CA ASN A 869 -46.81 -27.22 -4.09
C ASN A 869 -48.09 -27.80 -3.46
N LYS A 870 -47.97 -28.79 -2.55
CA LYS A 870 -49.11 -29.34 -1.80
C LYS A 870 -49.44 -28.50 -0.55
N THR A 871 -48.42 -27.97 0.15
CA THR A 871 -48.60 -27.22 1.40
C THR A 871 -49.42 -25.92 1.22
N SER A 872 -49.19 -25.18 0.13
CA SER A 872 -49.92 -23.92 -0.15
C SER A 872 -51.38 -24.16 -0.56
N ALA A 873 -51.67 -25.25 -1.29
CA ALA A 873 -53.05 -25.63 -1.65
C ALA A 873 -53.84 -26.21 -0.46
N ILE A 874 -53.18 -26.92 0.46
CA ILE A 874 -53.79 -27.50 1.65
C ILE A 874 -54.04 -26.44 2.75
N SER A 875 -53.22 -25.40 2.84
CA SER A 875 -53.45 -24.27 3.76
C SER A 875 -54.80 -23.55 3.56
N GLU A 876 -55.30 -23.46 2.32
CA GLU A 876 -56.63 -22.89 2.03
C GLU A 876 -57.78 -23.89 2.25
N SER A 877 -57.46 -25.18 2.36
CA SER A 877 -58.42 -26.28 2.48
C SER A 877 -58.89 -26.53 3.92
N VAL A 878 -58.27 -25.96 4.96
CA VAL A 878 -58.69 -26.20 6.35
C VAL A 878 -59.13 -24.89 7.01
N LYS A 879 -60.34 -24.88 7.61
CA LYS A 879 -60.83 -23.70 8.35
C LYS A 879 -61.34 -24.05 9.74
N LEU A 880 -61.26 -23.06 10.62
CA LEU A 880 -61.68 -23.14 12.02
C LEU A 880 -62.93 -22.27 12.25
N PHE A 881 -63.99 -22.84 12.83
CA PHE A 881 -65.24 -22.14 13.10
C PHE A 881 -65.94 -22.57 14.42
N PRO A 882 -66.55 -21.66 15.20
CA PRO A 882 -66.45 -20.22 15.06
C PRO A 882 -65.07 -19.70 15.50
N ASN A 883 -64.61 -18.64 14.86
CA ASN A 883 -63.41 -17.90 15.27
C ASN A 883 -63.66 -16.39 15.07
N PRO A 884 -63.81 -15.60 16.14
CA PRO A 884 -63.67 -15.98 17.53
C PRO A 884 -64.76 -16.95 18.03
N SER A 885 -64.43 -17.77 19.03
CA SER A 885 -65.37 -18.63 19.77
C SER A 885 -65.79 -17.95 21.08
N SER A 886 -67.09 -17.98 21.40
CA SER A 886 -67.64 -17.34 22.61
C SER A 886 -67.69 -18.26 23.83
N ASP A 887 -67.60 -19.57 23.64
CA ASP A 887 -67.73 -20.59 24.69
C ASP A 887 -66.55 -21.58 24.71
N GLY A 888 -65.45 -21.23 24.01
CA GLY A 888 -64.24 -22.04 23.93
C GLY A 888 -64.36 -23.30 23.06
N LYS A 889 -65.54 -23.56 22.47
CA LYS A 889 -65.77 -24.70 21.58
C LYS A 889 -65.56 -24.29 20.13
N PHE A 890 -65.02 -25.19 19.33
CA PHE A 890 -64.76 -24.92 17.93
C PHE A 890 -64.75 -26.20 17.10
N LYS A 891 -64.80 -26.00 15.78
CA LYS A 891 -64.74 -27.05 14.78
C LYS A 891 -63.61 -26.75 13.80
N VAL A 892 -62.80 -27.76 13.49
CA VAL A 892 -61.86 -27.73 12.35
C VAL A 892 -62.49 -28.51 11.21
N LYS A 893 -62.55 -27.91 10.02
CA LYS A 893 -63.13 -28.53 8.82
C LYS A 893 -62.14 -28.48 7.67
N SER A 894 -61.88 -29.65 7.08
CA SER A 894 -61.18 -29.78 5.80
C SER A 894 -62.18 -29.66 4.63
N PHE A 895 -61.79 -28.97 3.57
CA PHE A 895 -62.54 -28.68 2.35
C PHE A 895 -61.84 -29.38 1.18
N GLY A 896 -62.47 -30.43 0.65
CA GLY A 896 -61.88 -31.28 -0.38
C GLY A 896 -62.10 -32.76 -0.07
N GLU A 897 -61.25 -33.63 -0.60
CA GLU A 897 -61.23 -35.05 -0.25
C GLU A 897 -60.38 -35.39 0.98
N ASP A 898 -59.57 -34.43 1.47
CA ASP A 898 -58.61 -34.67 2.53
C ASP A 898 -59.26 -34.78 3.92
N VAL A 899 -58.76 -35.71 4.74
CA VAL A 899 -59.24 -35.97 6.10
C VAL A 899 -58.27 -35.45 7.15
N ILE A 900 -58.79 -35.04 8.30
CA ILE A 900 -58.00 -34.62 9.46
C ILE A 900 -57.48 -35.89 10.14
N GLU A 901 -56.16 -36.04 10.22
CA GLU A 901 -55.45 -37.16 10.84
C GLU A 901 -55.25 -36.93 12.34
N SER A 902 -54.84 -35.72 12.72
CA SER A 902 -54.64 -35.34 14.13
C SER A 902 -54.86 -33.85 14.35
N ILE A 903 -55.14 -33.49 15.61
CA ILE A 903 -55.22 -32.11 16.09
C ILE A 903 -54.44 -31.96 17.40
N ALA A 904 -53.66 -30.90 17.49
CA ALA A 904 -53.00 -30.44 18.71
C ALA A 904 -53.38 -28.98 18.98
N ILE A 905 -53.68 -28.66 20.23
CA ILE A 905 -54.08 -27.32 20.68
C ILE A 905 -53.03 -26.85 21.67
N TYR A 906 -52.46 -25.68 21.42
CA TYR A 906 -51.48 -25.02 22.28
C TYR A 906 -52.03 -23.68 22.75
N ASP A 907 -51.66 -23.27 23.96
CA ASP A 907 -51.86 -21.88 24.39
C ASP A 907 -50.85 -20.93 23.72
N PHE A 908 -50.98 -19.62 23.96
CA PHE A 908 -50.07 -18.61 23.40
C PHE A 908 -48.63 -18.71 23.93
N GLN A 909 -48.40 -19.42 25.05
CA GLN A 909 -47.08 -19.66 25.62
C GLN A 909 -46.41 -20.92 25.03
N GLY A 910 -47.12 -21.65 24.15
CA GLY A 910 -46.63 -22.88 23.52
C GLY A 910 -46.88 -24.14 24.36
N SER A 911 -47.64 -24.06 25.44
CA SER A 911 -47.98 -25.24 26.25
C SER A 911 -49.07 -26.05 25.57
N LEU A 912 -48.88 -27.37 25.47
CA LEU A 912 -49.87 -28.28 24.89
C LEU A 912 -51.08 -28.42 25.83
N ILE A 913 -52.25 -28.01 25.37
CA ILE A 913 -53.53 -28.12 26.08
C ILE A 913 -54.16 -29.49 25.82
N GLN A 914 -54.25 -29.89 24.56
CA GLN A 914 -54.83 -31.17 24.17
C GLN A 914 -54.26 -31.65 22.84
N CYS A 915 -54.10 -32.96 22.69
CA CYS A 915 -53.75 -33.60 21.43
C CYS A 915 -54.68 -34.81 21.20
N GLN A 916 -55.07 -35.02 19.95
CA GLN A 916 -55.83 -36.18 19.53
C GLN A 916 -55.36 -36.63 18.14
N ASP A 917 -54.93 -37.89 18.07
CA ASP A 917 -54.49 -38.55 16.84
C ASP A 917 -55.57 -39.50 16.31
N LYS A 918 -55.43 -39.92 15.04
CA LYS A 918 -56.28 -40.89 14.35
C LYS A 918 -57.74 -40.45 14.24
N ILE A 919 -57.97 -39.18 13.90
CA ILE A 919 -59.31 -38.61 13.75
C ILE A 919 -60.00 -39.15 12.47
N GLU A 920 -59.29 -39.26 11.35
CA GLU A 920 -59.75 -39.76 10.04
C GLU A 920 -61.13 -39.22 9.59
N MET A 921 -61.44 -37.95 9.90
CA MET A 921 -62.70 -37.30 9.54
C MET A 921 -62.46 -35.96 8.82
N LYS A 922 -63.36 -35.56 7.91
CA LYS A 922 -63.34 -34.22 7.28
C LYS A 922 -63.66 -33.06 8.24
N SER A 923 -64.02 -33.38 9.48
CA SER A 923 -64.53 -32.43 10.46
C SER A 923 -64.26 -32.92 11.87
N TYR A 924 -63.50 -32.15 12.63
CA TYR A 924 -63.24 -32.38 14.05
C TYR A 924 -63.99 -31.36 14.90
N TYR A 925 -64.61 -31.82 15.97
CA TYR A 925 -65.31 -30.97 16.94
C TYR A 925 -64.60 -31.03 18.28
N HIS A 926 -64.23 -29.87 18.78
CA HIS A 926 -63.72 -29.70 20.13
C HIS A 926 -64.85 -29.18 21.02
N ASP A 927 -65.45 -30.09 21.79
CA ASP A 927 -66.65 -29.81 22.60
C ASP A 927 -66.34 -29.45 24.06
N ILE A 928 -65.05 -29.47 24.43
CA ILE A 928 -64.57 -29.05 25.75
C ILE A 928 -64.33 -27.54 25.71
N PRO A 929 -64.95 -26.74 26.60
CA PRO A 929 -64.69 -25.29 26.66
C PRO A 929 -63.23 -24.99 26.99
N LEU A 930 -62.57 -24.21 26.14
CA LEU A 930 -61.29 -23.56 26.44
C LEU A 930 -61.52 -22.24 27.22
N ASP A 931 -60.57 -21.88 28.08
CA ASP A 931 -60.59 -20.60 28.79
C ASP A 931 -60.37 -19.43 27.82
N LYS A 932 -60.73 -18.20 28.26
CA LYS A 932 -60.53 -16.98 27.44
C LYS A 932 -59.06 -16.79 27.09
N GLY A 933 -58.75 -16.62 25.81
CA GLY A 933 -57.36 -16.53 25.34
C GLY A 933 -57.18 -16.73 23.85
N VAL A 934 -55.92 -16.75 23.41
CA VAL A 934 -55.52 -17.08 22.03
C VAL A 934 -54.84 -18.43 22.04
N TYR A 935 -55.25 -19.32 21.14
CA TYR A 935 -54.73 -20.67 21.01
C TYR A 935 -54.22 -20.93 19.60
N LEU A 936 -53.22 -21.80 19.50
CA LEU A 936 -52.72 -22.34 18.24
C LEU A 936 -53.26 -23.76 18.06
N VAL A 937 -54.07 -23.97 17.03
CA VAL A 937 -54.62 -25.28 16.67
C VAL A 937 -53.87 -25.80 15.46
N ILE A 938 -53.08 -26.85 15.65
CA ILE A 938 -52.34 -27.52 14.59
C ILE A 938 -53.13 -28.75 14.16
N ALA A 939 -53.58 -28.78 12.91
CA ALA A 939 -54.28 -29.92 12.32
C ALA A 939 -53.38 -30.61 11.29
N LYS A 940 -53.23 -31.93 11.36
CA LYS A 940 -52.53 -32.71 10.35
C LYS A 940 -53.54 -33.26 9.34
N VAL A 941 -53.33 -32.99 8.05
CA VAL A 941 -54.23 -33.35 6.93
C VAL A 941 -53.36 -33.89 5.79
N ASP A 942 -53.62 -35.14 5.37
CA ASP A 942 -52.85 -35.85 4.32
C ASP A 942 -51.32 -35.76 4.53
N GLY A 943 -50.87 -36.05 5.75
CA GLY A 943 -49.46 -35.97 6.15
C GLY A 943 -48.91 -34.56 6.43
N VAL A 944 -49.64 -33.49 6.10
CA VAL A 944 -49.19 -32.08 6.20
C VAL A 944 -49.79 -31.39 7.44
N SER A 945 -48.98 -30.67 8.21
CA SER A 945 -49.45 -29.89 9.36
C SER A 945 -49.88 -28.48 8.94
N VAL A 946 -51.10 -28.08 9.32
CA VAL A 946 -51.68 -26.75 9.10
C VAL A 946 -51.94 -26.08 10.44
N SER A 947 -51.41 -24.86 10.61
CA SER A 947 -51.54 -24.07 11.84
C SER A 947 -52.68 -23.05 11.73
N LEU A 948 -53.62 -23.09 12.68
CA LEU A 948 -54.82 -22.23 12.72
C LEU A 948 -54.86 -21.47 14.04
N ARG A 949 -55.01 -20.15 14.00
CA ARG A 949 -55.17 -19.31 15.20
C ARG A 949 -56.63 -19.30 15.65
N LEU A 950 -56.92 -19.67 16.90
CA LEU A 950 -58.24 -19.55 17.54
C LEU A 950 -58.23 -18.43 18.58
N VAL A 951 -59.28 -17.60 18.60
CA VAL A 951 -59.52 -16.59 19.64
C VAL A 951 -60.77 -16.98 20.43
N VAL A 952 -60.68 -17.06 21.76
CA VAL A 952 -61.80 -17.35 22.68
C VAL A 952 -62.11 -16.10 23.50
N LEU A 953 -63.35 -15.60 23.42
CA LEU A 953 -63.79 -14.30 23.98
C LEU A 953 -64.27 -14.34 25.43
#